data_AF-A0A3M1L3T4-F1
#
_entry.id   AF-A0A3M1L3T4-F1
#
_cell.length_a   1.000
_cell.length_b   1.000
_cell.length_c   1.000
_cell.angle_alpha   90.00
_cell.angle_beta   90.00
_cell.angle_gamma   90.00
#
_symmetry.space_group_name_H-M   'P 1'
#
loop_
_entity.id
_entity.type
_entity.pdbx_description
1 polymer ?
#
loop_
_entity_poly.entity_id
_entity_poly.type
_entity_poly.pdbx_seq_one_letter_code
_entity_poly.pdbx_strand_id
1 'polypeptide(L)'
;MGQQPAIAIGESLGVIKSQENASQWSEISTRLRTIGIDYCIVDTSTWQDESDFGGVNVLFIPNITNINGSQILALERWVNAGGKIIATGPVGTLSSRQVKDKLKSILGGYWAFSFSSPNTLKPLPNSYLGQQGVSSTFIGGVLLPSAAETAAVWISDNTEPAVINTANTSFFGWRWGVENVAPISLDIAWLRAALNQYGISNYGQLVAEKSTTEAQPCSQDNENFIPPKPETPFLPDIKNQPLPSETPPFNPTEINLNPAPLKQQSKPKRQTTPKYLVDLEKELKQLIARFEITLLTADALSSNHNGKTAEIVEQIIQKAHRKKFISKYSSSPLAGKRTLEQAQNKLKKFQALIAQGRYNAAKWEGRDLKRSLWENYPLSRRIAQPEIRGIWLDRGTIVQAKSERDLAKLFDRFAAAGINTVFFETVNASYPVYPSQVSPAQNPLTKGWDPLAAAVKLAHQRNIELHAWVWIFAAANQRHNLVLNQPANYLGPVLSQRREWATTDKNGNVFHHSSKKAFFDPANPQVQQYLISLLEEIATKYKVDGIQIDYIRYPFQDPLVRQTYGYGKASRRQFQAKTGVDPITLYPGQPLWLEWNKFRIEQVNNFVAQASKKLKQKRPDLILSAAVFPMPQRERLFRLQQHWEEWINQEWIDLLVPMTYAENTAELREITQPLFVNQHKGATLLLPGIRLLNLPDVVAVDQTQLLRSLPTGGYTFFAAENFNQNLQQILSRIQGKKQTIQPLPHRQPFKTAVSRYQNLQKEWNFLLLKQELKMNPANMKEWSKEVDKVNFMLSRLAQEPSMKNFLLAEVALSGLQGKFLTWMKDHSQVKPEQVKSWHNRLQYIDKFLSYGERTMLKSKSQLAEK
;
A
#
# COMPACT_ATOMS: atom_id res chain seq x y z
N MET A 1 6.02 43.26 58.58
CA MET A 1 6.99 42.89 57.53
C MET A 1 6.29 41.97 56.56
N GLY A 2 5.92 42.50 55.39
CA GLY A 2 5.15 41.76 54.38
C GLY A 2 6.03 40.75 53.65
N GLN A 3 5.58 39.51 53.59
CA GLN A 3 6.11 38.49 52.69
C GLN A 3 5.49 38.70 51.30
N GLN A 4 6.35 38.83 50.30
CA GLN A 4 5.97 38.79 48.88
C GLN A 4 5.33 37.44 48.54
N PRO A 5 4.27 37.39 47.73
CA PRO A 5 3.81 36.14 47.15
C PRO A 5 4.78 35.69 46.05
N ALA A 6 5.15 34.41 46.10
CA ALA A 6 5.92 33.73 45.08
C ALA A 6 5.15 33.74 43.75
N ILE A 7 5.86 34.12 42.68
CA ILE A 7 5.38 34.14 41.30
C ILE A 7 5.13 32.71 40.82
N ALA A 8 3.90 32.43 40.38
CA ALA A 8 3.54 31.17 39.73
C ALA A 8 4.18 31.09 38.33
N ILE A 9 4.89 30.00 38.04
CA ILE A 9 5.45 29.68 36.72
C ILE A 9 4.72 28.44 36.21
N GLY A 10 4.05 28.52 35.05
CA GLY A 10 3.67 27.33 34.29
C GLY A 10 2.43 27.35 33.38
N GLU A 11 1.94 28.48 32.85
CA GLU A 11 0.96 28.45 31.74
C GLU A 11 1.68 28.23 30.40
N SER A 12 1.93 26.96 30.03
CA SER A 12 2.76 26.62 28.85
C SER A 12 1.94 26.22 27.61
N LEU A 13 2.36 26.74 26.45
CA LEU A 13 1.90 26.30 25.13
C LEU A 13 2.68 25.05 24.70
N GLY A 14 1.97 23.95 24.42
CA GLY A 14 2.55 22.79 23.75
C GLY A 14 2.49 22.97 22.23
N VAL A 15 3.61 22.82 21.53
CA VAL A 15 3.63 22.89 20.05
C VAL A 15 3.98 21.54 19.47
N ILE A 16 3.08 21.00 18.64
CA ILE A 16 3.30 19.74 17.94
C ILE A 16 4.39 19.90 16.87
N LYS A 17 5.51 19.20 17.07
CA LYS A 17 6.55 19.02 16.06
C LYS A 17 6.42 17.65 15.42
N SER A 18 6.45 17.60 14.10
CA SER A 18 6.41 16.36 13.32
C SER A 18 7.39 16.40 12.15
N GLN A 19 7.54 15.27 11.46
CA GLN A 19 8.25 15.26 10.18
C GLN A 19 7.58 16.14 9.12
N GLU A 20 6.26 16.31 9.19
CA GLU A 20 5.46 17.03 8.18
C GLU A 20 5.65 18.54 8.26
N ASN A 21 6.02 19.07 9.42
CA ASN A 21 6.31 20.49 9.63
C ASN A 21 7.80 20.76 9.96
N ALA A 22 8.66 19.74 9.92
CA ALA A 22 10.09 19.88 10.24
C ALA A 22 10.82 20.85 9.29
N SER A 23 10.49 20.82 8.00
CA SER A 23 11.06 21.75 6.99
C SER A 23 10.58 23.19 7.15
N GLN A 24 9.49 23.40 7.90
CA GLN A 24 8.88 24.70 8.20
C GLN A 24 9.18 25.14 9.64
N TRP A 25 9.97 24.35 10.38
CA TRP A 25 10.12 24.52 11.81
C TRP A 25 10.92 25.77 12.16
N SER A 26 11.86 26.18 11.30
CA SER A 26 12.64 27.40 11.52
C SER A 26 11.74 28.63 11.46
N GLU A 27 10.81 28.65 10.51
CA GLU A 27 9.82 29.70 10.30
C GLU A 27 8.76 29.67 11.40
N ILE A 28 8.24 28.49 11.75
CA ILE A 28 7.29 28.30 12.85
C ILE A 28 7.89 28.80 14.18
N SER A 29 9.09 28.34 14.52
CA SER A 29 9.78 28.73 15.76
C SER A 29 10.15 30.22 15.77
N THR A 30 10.54 30.78 14.63
CA THR A 30 10.81 32.21 14.52
C THR A 30 9.55 33.04 14.78
N ARG A 31 8.41 32.69 14.16
CA ARG A 31 7.14 33.38 14.41
C ARG A 31 6.67 33.22 15.86
N LEU A 32 6.81 32.04 16.47
CA LEU A 32 6.51 31.81 17.90
C LEU A 32 7.39 32.68 18.81
N ARG A 33 8.69 32.78 18.54
CA ARG A 33 9.59 33.68 19.28
C ARG A 33 9.22 35.15 19.11
N THR A 34 8.80 35.57 17.91
CA THR A 34 8.33 36.94 17.69
C THR A 34 7.05 37.27 18.48
N ILE A 35 6.21 36.27 18.77
CA ILE A 35 5.03 36.44 19.63
C ILE A 35 5.44 36.72 21.08
N GLY A 36 6.61 36.21 21.51
CA GLY A 36 7.11 36.32 22.89
C GLY A 36 6.49 35.31 23.85
N ILE A 37 6.01 34.17 23.33
CA ILE A 37 5.39 33.11 24.15
C ILE A 37 6.38 32.00 24.49
N ASP A 38 6.41 31.59 25.76
CA ASP A 38 7.10 30.38 26.18
C ASP A 38 6.34 29.15 25.71
N TYR A 39 7.03 28.25 25.02
CA TYR A 39 6.45 27.02 24.52
C TYR A 39 7.39 25.84 24.70
N CYS A 40 6.81 24.66 24.84
CA CYS A 40 7.54 23.40 24.84
C CYS A 40 7.13 22.56 23.62
N ILE A 41 8.02 21.64 23.23
CA ILE A 41 7.81 20.80 22.06
C ILE A 41 7.16 19.49 22.49
N VAL A 42 6.03 19.16 21.85
CA VAL A 42 5.44 17.82 21.89
C VAL A 42 5.75 17.16 20.55
N ASP A 43 6.63 16.16 20.56
CA ASP A 43 6.98 15.45 19.33
C ASP A 43 5.88 14.43 18.98
N THR A 44 5.40 14.44 17.73
CA THR A 44 4.40 13.45 17.26
C THR A 44 4.85 11.99 17.47
N SER A 45 6.15 11.73 17.56
CA SER A 45 6.70 10.41 17.81
C SER A 45 6.57 9.95 19.28
N THR A 46 6.37 10.89 20.22
CA THR A 46 6.08 10.63 21.64
C THR A 46 4.58 10.64 21.92
N TRP A 47 3.81 11.55 21.30
CA TRP A 47 2.34 11.64 21.42
C TRP A 47 1.65 10.30 21.12
N GLN A 48 1.28 9.54 22.15
CA GLN A 48 0.54 8.28 22.08
C GLN A 48 -0.47 8.12 23.23
N ASP A 49 -0.27 8.84 24.34
CA ASP A 49 -1.12 8.91 25.51
C ASP A 49 -1.31 10.37 25.98
N GLU A 50 -2.28 10.64 26.85
CA GLU A 50 -2.57 12.00 27.34
C GLU A 50 -1.45 12.59 28.21
N SER A 51 -0.71 11.73 28.91
CA SER A 51 0.46 12.12 29.72
C SER A 51 1.62 12.68 28.88
N ASP A 52 1.65 12.42 27.57
CA ASP A 52 2.70 12.91 26.66
C ASP A 52 2.60 14.41 26.36
N PHE A 53 1.50 15.06 26.74
CA PHE A 53 1.34 16.51 26.57
C PHE A 53 2.03 17.34 27.68
N GLY A 54 2.59 16.70 28.72
CA GLY A 54 3.47 17.38 29.69
C GLY A 54 2.81 18.50 30.50
N GLY A 55 1.52 18.36 30.82
CA GLY A 55 0.78 19.32 31.65
C GLY A 55 0.44 20.65 30.96
N VAL A 56 0.58 20.76 29.64
CA VAL A 56 0.14 21.94 28.88
C VAL A 56 -1.39 22.03 28.85
N ASN A 57 -1.91 23.26 28.85
CA ASN A 57 -3.36 23.52 28.78
C ASN A 57 -3.84 23.88 27.36
N VAL A 58 -2.90 24.31 26.49
CA VAL A 58 -3.16 24.65 25.09
C VAL A 58 -2.18 23.92 24.19
N LEU A 59 -2.69 23.29 23.14
CA LEU A 59 -1.91 22.54 22.15
C LEU A 59 -2.03 23.20 20.77
N PHE A 60 -0.90 23.60 20.21
CA PHE A 60 -0.79 24.12 18.85
C PHE A 60 -0.38 23.01 17.87
N ILE A 61 -1.20 22.77 16.84
CA ILE A 61 -1.02 21.72 15.84
C ILE A 61 -0.80 22.35 14.46
N PRO A 62 0.43 22.79 14.11
CA PRO A 62 0.69 23.42 12.83
C PRO A 62 0.95 22.39 11.72
N ASN A 63 0.06 22.36 10.72
CA ASN A 63 0.25 21.68 9.43
C ASN A 63 0.41 20.14 9.48
N ILE A 64 -0.23 19.45 10.44
CA ILE A 64 -0.09 18.00 10.64
C ILE A 64 -1.15 17.21 9.88
N THR A 65 -0.84 16.64 8.72
CA THR A 65 -1.83 15.98 7.87
C THR A 65 -2.18 14.56 8.28
N ASN A 66 -1.31 13.87 9.03
CA ASN A 66 -1.56 12.49 9.46
C ASN A 66 -1.53 12.33 10.98
N ILE A 67 -2.65 11.86 11.53
CA ILE A 67 -2.84 11.49 12.93
C ILE A 67 -3.32 10.03 12.95
N ASN A 68 -2.68 9.19 13.77
CA ASN A 68 -3.03 7.78 13.86
C ASN A 68 -4.04 7.48 14.98
N GLY A 69 -4.41 6.20 15.12
CA GLY A 69 -5.45 5.76 16.06
C GLY A 69 -5.14 6.04 17.53
N SER A 70 -3.90 5.82 17.98
CA SER A 70 -3.52 6.09 19.37
C SER A 70 -3.43 7.59 19.65
N GLN A 71 -2.86 8.36 18.72
CA GLN A 71 -2.77 9.82 18.82
C GLN A 71 -4.14 10.47 18.95
N ILE A 72 -5.12 10.04 18.15
CA ILE A 72 -6.46 10.63 18.22
C ILE A 72 -7.17 10.29 19.54
N LEU A 73 -6.96 9.09 20.09
CA LEU A 73 -7.53 8.70 21.38
C LEU A 73 -6.87 9.45 22.55
N ALA A 74 -5.57 9.69 22.48
CA ALA A 74 -4.87 10.54 23.45
C ALA A 74 -5.39 11.99 23.40
N LEU A 75 -5.54 12.54 22.20
CA LEU A 75 -6.05 13.90 22.01
C LEU A 75 -7.50 14.04 22.48
N GLU A 76 -8.35 13.06 22.18
CA GLU A 76 -9.75 13.04 22.63
C GLU A 76 -9.85 13.03 24.16
N ARG A 77 -9.08 12.18 24.85
CA ARG A 77 -9.05 12.15 26.32
C ARG A 77 -8.57 13.47 26.91
N TRP A 78 -7.48 14.03 26.36
CA TRP A 78 -6.92 15.29 26.83
C TRP A 78 -7.87 16.48 26.62
N VAL A 79 -8.57 16.56 25.48
CA VAL A 79 -9.60 17.59 25.24
C VAL A 79 -10.79 17.44 26.19
N ASN A 80 -11.21 16.20 26.45
CA ASN A 80 -12.30 15.92 27.41
C ASN A 80 -11.90 16.29 28.85
N ALA A 81 -10.60 16.30 29.17
CA ALA A 81 -10.06 16.78 30.44
C ALA A 81 -9.91 18.31 30.53
N GLY A 82 -10.34 19.06 29.50
CA GLY A 82 -10.33 20.53 29.48
C GLY A 82 -9.28 21.16 28.57
N GLY A 83 -8.45 20.35 27.89
CA GLY A 83 -7.43 20.83 26.97
C GLY A 83 -7.99 21.62 25.77
N LYS A 84 -7.26 22.66 25.35
CA LYS A 84 -7.64 23.54 24.23
C LYS A 84 -6.74 23.35 23.02
N ILE A 85 -7.29 23.38 21.80
CA ILE A 85 -6.55 23.14 20.56
C ILE A 85 -6.51 24.39 19.69
N ILE A 86 -5.34 24.69 19.13
CA ILE A 86 -5.20 25.60 18.00
C ILE A 86 -4.65 24.79 16.83
N ALA A 87 -5.48 24.52 15.82
CA ALA A 87 -5.11 23.73 14.63
C ALA A 87 -4.93 24.64 13.41
N THR A 88 -3.97 24.33 12.53
CA THR A 88 -3.77 25.10 11.29
C THR A 88 -3.40 24.21 10.11
N GLY A 89 -3.82 24.62 8.93
CA GLY A 89 -3.49 23.90 7.70
C GLY A 89 -4.27 22.60 7.56
N PRO A 90 -3.83 21.69 6.68
CA PRO A 90 -4.59 20.49 6.32
C PRO A 90 -4.59 19.38 7.39
N VAL A 91 -4.94 19.72 8.64
CA VAL A 91 -4.85 18.82 9.79
C VAL A 91 -5.69 17.56 9.60
N GLY A 92 -5.07 16.38 9.72
CA GLY A 92 -5.75 15.08 9.64
C GLY A 92 -6.26 14.67 8.25
N THR A 93 -5.95 15.42 7.20
CA THR A 93 -6.43 15.15 5.84
C THR A 93 -5.92 13.83 5.24
N LEU A 94 -4.83 13.27 5.75
CA LEU A 94 -4.26 11.97 5.37
C LEU A 94 -4.55 10.85 6.39
N SER A 95 -5.22 11.17 7.50
CA SER A 95 -5.57 10.19 8.53
C SER A 95 -6.61 9.15 8.06
N SER A 96 -6.73 8.04 8.79
CA SER A 96 -7.76 7.02 8.53
C SER A 96 -9.17 7.61 8.68
N ARG A 97 -10.18 6.98 8.07
CA ARG A 97 -11.57 7.48 8.14
C ARG A 97 -12.08 7.62 9.58
N GLN A 98 -11.83 6.62 10.42
CA GLN A 98 -12.23 6.65 11.84
C GLN A 98 -11.55 7.81 12.59
N VAL A 99 -10.27 8.08 12.29
CA VAL A 99 -9.55 9.21 12.87
C VAL A 99 -10.10 10.54 12.36
N LYS A 100 -10.42 10.64 11.06
CA LYS A 100 -11.03 11.85 10.48
C LYS A 100 -12.38 12.17 11.10
N ASP A 101 -13.21 11.16 11.34
CA ASP A 101 -14.53 11.34 11.97
C ASP A 101 -14.37 11.87 13.41
N LYS A 102 -13.41 11.34 14.18
CA LYS A 102 -13.06 11.85 15.52
C LYS A 102 -12.46 13.25 15.49
N LEU A 103 -11.51 13.52 14.59
CA LEU A 103 -10.90 14.84 14.43
C LEU A 103 -11.94 15.89 14.07
N LYS A 104 -12.89 15.55 13.19
CA LYS A 104 -13.99 16.45 12.83
C LYS A 104 -14.83 16.82 14.06
N SER A 105 -15.08 15.86 14.95
CA SER A 105 -15.77 16.11 16.23
C SER A 105 -14.96 17.01 17.16
N ILE A 106 -13.65 16.75 17.31
CA ILE A 106 -12.76 17.48 18.23
C ILE A 106 -12.48 18.91 17.74
N LEU A 107 -12.22 19.06 16.43
CA LEU A 107 -11.86 20.34 15.83
C LEU A 107 -13.09 21.18 15.44
N GLY A 108 -14.30 20.62 15.53
CA GLY A 108 -15.55 21.28 15.15
C GLY A 108 -15.77 21.40 13.64
N GLY A 109 -14.84 20.89 12.82
CA GLY A 109 -14.90 20.85 11.36
C GLY A 109 -13.65 20.19 10.78
N TYR A 110 -13.45 20.30 9.47
CA TYR A 110 -12.30 19.70 8.79
C TYR A 110 -11.83 20.53 7.59
N TRP A 111 -10.56 20.35 7.21
CA TRP A 111 -10.01 20.93 5.99
C TRP A 111 -10.57 20.23 4.75
N ALA A 112 -11.31 20.95 3.92
CA ALA A 112 -11.94 20.40 2.73
C ALA A 112 -10.99 20.36 1.54
N PHE A 113 -10.50 21.53 1.13
CA PHE A 113 -9.59 21.67 0.00
C PHE A 113 -8.79 22.98 0.11
N SER A 114 -7.65 23.03 -0.56
CA SER A 114 -6.83 24.25 -0.69
C SER A 114 -7.23 25.02 -1.94
N PHE A 115 -7.15 26.35 -1.89
CA PHE A 115 -7.28 27.16 -3.10
C PHE A 115 -6.04 27.00 -4.00
N SER A 116 -6.26 27.14 -5.30
CA SER A 116 -5.21 27.19 -6.32
C SER A 116 -4.67 28.60 -6.55
N SER A 117 -5.34 29.63 -6.03
CA SER A 117 -4.96 31.04 -6.10
C SER A 117 -5.14 31.76 -4.75
N PRO A 118 -4.45 32.88 -4.51
CA PRO A 118 -4.65 33.70 -3.32
C PRO A 118 -6.09 34.20 -3.19
N ASN A 119 -6.63 34.20 -1.97
CA ASN A 119 -7.93 34.77 -1.62
C ASN A 119 -7.77 35.69 -0.40
N THR A 120 -8.65 36.69 -0.26
CA THR A 120 -8.58 37.65 0.84
C THR A 120 -9.29 37.11 2.08
N LEU A 121 -8.60 37.04 3.21
CA LEU A 121 -9.19 36.68 4.50
C LEU A 121 -9.98 37.86 5.08
N LYS A 122 -11.24 37.65 5.45
CA LYS A 122 -12.12 38.65 6.07
C LYS A 122 -12.62 38.14 7.44
N PRO A 123 -12.18 38.77 8.55
CA PRO A 123 -12.75 38.50 9.88
C PRO A 123 -14.24 38.87 9.93
N LEU A 124 -15.03 38.09 10.66
CA LEU A 124 -16.44 38.38 10.92
C LEU A 124 -16.61 39.21 12.20
N PRO A 125 -17.71 39.99 12.35
CA PRO A 125 -17.92 40.88 13.50
C PRO A 125 -17.91 40.17 14.86
N ASN A 126 -18.36 38.91 14.91
CA ASN A 126 -18.44 38.10 16.12
C ASN A 126 -17.12 37.38 16.45
N SER A 127 -16.04 37.63 15.71
CA SER A 127 -14.74 37.05 16.01
C SER A 127 -14.13 37.70 17.26
N TYR A 128 -13.40 36.91 18.05
CA TYR A 128 -12.63 37.39 19.22
C TYR A 128 -11.51 38.40 18.86
N LEU A 129 -11.26 38.63 17.56
CA LEU A 129 -10.33 39.63 17.03
C LEU A 129 -10.98 41.01 16.81
N GLY A 130 -12.32 41.10 16.80
CA GLY A 130 -13.04 42.30 16.35
C GLY A 130 -12.68 42.73 14.92
N GLN A 131 -13.13 43.91 14.50
CA GLN A 131 -12.80 44.47 13.16
C GLN A 131 -11.32 44.91 13.00
N GLN A 132 -10.47 44.70 14.01
CA GLN A 132 -9.03 45.01 13.94
C GLN A 132 -8.16 43.86 13.37
N GLY A 133 -8.78 42.76 12.92
CA GLY A 133 -8.05 41.67 12.27
C GLY A 133 -7.37 42.10 10.97
N VAL A 134 -6.07 41.81 10.84
CA VAL A 134 -5.28 42.11 9.64
C VAL A 134 -5.81 41.26 8.48
N SER A 135 -6.69 41.82 7.65
CA SER A 135 -7.10 41.22 6.38
C SER A 135 -5.87 41.13 5.47
N SER A 136 -5.70 40.01 4.76
CA SER A 136 -4.62 39.84 3.78
C SER A 136 -5.02 38.85 2.70
N THR A 137 -4.39 38.96 1.55
CA THR A 137 -4.62 38.08 0.39
C THR A 137 -3.51 37.06 0.27
N PHE A 138 -3.83 35.77 0.37
CA PHE A 138 -2.87 34.68 0.32
C PHE A 138 -3.54 33.33 0.02
N ILE A 139 -2.73 32.29 -0.22
CA ILE A 139 -3.24 30.94 -0.49
C ILE A 139 -3.63 30.26 0.83
N GLY A 140 -4.94 30.09 1.02
CA GLY A 140 -5.51 29.31 2.10
C GLY A 140 -6.25 28.06 1.62
N GLY A 141 -7.13 27.54 2.46
CA GLY A 141 -8.06 26.47 2.17
C GLY A 141 -9.35 26.61 2.95
N VAL A 142 -10.37 25.92 2.46
CA VAL A 142 -11.73 25.98 2.99
C VAL A 142 -11.86 25.02 4.15
N LEU A 143 -12.39 25.52 5.26
CA LEU A 143 -12.83 24.70 6.38
C LEU A 143 -14.32 24.43 6.26
N LEU A 144 -14.74 23.17 6.44
CA LEU A 144 -16.14 22.82 6.51
C LEU A 144 -16.54 22.59 7.97
N PRO A 145 -17.29 23.52 8.59
CA PRO A 145 -17.75 23.38 9.97
C PRO A 145 -18.77 22.25 10.08
N SER A 146 -18.81 21.60 11.24
CA SER A 146 -19.86 20.64 11.61
C SER A 146 -20.61 20.98 12.89
N ALA A 147 -19.93 21.62 13.84
CA ALA A 147 -20.52 22.11 15.08
C ALA A 147 -19.73 23.33 15.60
N ALA A 148 -19.14 24.10 14.69
CA ALA A 148 -18.26 25.24 14.98
C ALA A 148 -18.83 26.52 14.37
N GLU A 149 -18.61 27.63 15.06
CA GLU A 149 -18.93 28.96 14.56
C GLU A 149 -17.83 29.44 13.62
N THR A 150 -18.22 30.11 12.54
CA THR A 150 -17.25 30.70 11.62
C THR A 150 -16.84 32.08 12.14
N ALA A 151 -15.53 32.31 12.26
CA ALA A 151 -14.96 33.59 12.73
C ALA A 151 -14.28 34.40 11.64
N ALA A 152 -13.91 33.78 10.51
CA ALA A 152 -13.47 34.48 9.31
C ALA A 152 -13.84 33.69 8.07
N VAL A 153 -13.97 34.38 6.95
CA VAL A 153 -14.28 33.81 5.64
C VAL A 153 -13.24 34.24 4.60
N TRP A 154 -13.13 33.46 3.54
CA TRP A 154 -12.42 33.84 2.32
C TRP A 154 -13.36 34.65 1.42
N ILE A 155 -12.96 35.86 1.04
CA ILE A 155 -13.65 36.64 0.02
C ILE A 155 -13.45 35.91 -1.32
N SER A 156 -14.49 35.16 -1.70
CA SER A 156 -14.61 34.28 -2.86
C SER A 156 -16.09 34.22 -3.25
N ASP A 157 -16.41 33.67 -4.42
CA ASP A 157 -17.78 33.66 -4.97
C ASP A 157 -18.85 33.12 -3.99
N ASN A 158 -18.47 32.19 -3.11
CA ASN A 158 -19.37 31.55 -2.14
C ASN A 158 -19.11 31.96 -0.67
N THR A 159 -18.18 32.88 -0.40
CA THR A 159 -17.79 33.28 0.97
C THR A 159 -17.47 32.09 1.90
N GLU A 160 -16.47 31.30 1.52
CA GLU A 160 -16.13 30.05 2.20
C GLU A 160 -15.52 30.26 3.60
N PRO A 161 -15.77 29.39 4.61
CA PRO A 161 -15.18 29.53 5.94
C PRO A 161 -13.66 29.37 5.94
N ALA A 162 -12.98 30.31 6.61
CA ALA A 162 -11.53 30.38 6.72
C ALA A 162 -11.03 30.14 8.14
N VAL A 163 -11.80 30.53 9.15
CA VAL A 163 -11.53 30.23 10.56
C VAL A 163 -12.81 29.75 11.21
N ILE A 164 -12.73 28.62 11.90
CA ILE A 164 -13.85 28.07 12.67
C ILE A 164 -13.42 27.87 14.13
N ASN A 165 -14.37 28.08 15.05
CA ASN A 165 -14.14 27.99 16.48
C ASN A 165 -15.19 27.13 17.17
N THR A 166 -14.77 26.45 18.23
CA THR A 166 -15.63 25.87 19.26
C THR A 166 -15.22 26.45 20.62
N ALA A 167 -15.87 26.02 21.71
CA ALA A 167 -15.45 26.38 23.07
C ALA A 167 -14.00 25.93 23.40
N ASN A 168 -13.49 24.90 22.72
CA ASN A 168 -12.19 24.30 23.01
C ASN A 168 -11.19 24.35 21.85
N THR A 169 -11.61 24.73 20.63
CA THR A 169 -10.76 24.66 19.45
C THR A 169 -10.85 25.90 18.58
N SER A 170 -9.71 26.40 18.09
CA SER A 170 -9.59 27.36 16.99
C SER A 170 -8.91 26.68 15.81
N PHE A 171 -9.53 26.68 14.63
CA PHE A 171 -8.97 26.05 13.43
C PHE A 171 -8.80 27.07 12.31
N PHE A 172 -7.55 27.29 11.87
CA PHE A 172 -7.16 28.20 10.81
C PHE A 172 -7.00 27.51 9.45
N GLY A 173 -7.71 28.02 8.45
CA GLY A 173 -7.76 27.55 7.07
C GLY A 173 -6.55 27.94 6.23
N TRP A 174 -5.36 28.05 6.80
CA TRP A 174 -4.12 28.25 6.04
C TRP A 174 -2.95 27.56 6.71
N ARG A 175 -1.85 27.41 5.95
CA ARG A 175 -0.64 26.83 6.51
C ARG A 175 0.13 27.86 7.30
N TRP A 176 0.09 27.76 8.62
CA TRP A 176 0.75 28.68 9.53
C TRP A 176 2.26 28.43 9.55
N GLY A 177 3.07 29.48 9.63
CA GLY A 177 4.53 29.36 9.73
C GLY A 177 5.20 28.87 8.44
N VAL A 178 4.60 29.14 7.28
CA VAL A 178 5.20 28.82 5.98
C VAL A 178 5.54 30.11 5.24
N GLU A 179 6.78 30.22 4.76
CA GLU A 179 7.19 31.34 3.92
C GLU A 179 6.32 31.47 2.68
N ASN A 180 6.02 32.72 2.30
CA ASN A 180 5.22 33.08 1.13
C ASN A 180 3.78 32.50 1.10
N VAL A 181 3.29 31.96 2.21
CA VAL A 181 1.88 31.62 2.41
C VAL A 181 1.19 32.80 3.07
N ALA A 182 1.18 32.91 4.39
CA ALA A 182 0.57 34.01 5.11
C ALA A 182 1.62 35.05 5.55
N PRO A 183 1.30 36.36 5.52
CA PRO A 183 2.14 37.40 6.12
C PRO A 183 2.44 37.09 7.59
N ILE A 184 3.67 37.38 8.03
CA ILE A 184 4.10 37.13 9.41
C ILE A 184 3.20 37.87 10.41
N SER A 185 2.82 39.12 10.11
CA SER A 185 1.92 39.91 10.94
C SER A 185 0.54 39.27 11.11
N LEU A 186 0.02 38.61 10.07
CA LEU A 186 -1.26 37.91 10.11
C LEU A 186 -1.18 36.66 11.00
N ASP A 187 -0.15 35.84 10.79
CA ASP A 187 0.07 34.63 11.60
C ASP A 187 0.24 34.95 13.09
N ILE A 188 0.96 36.02 13.40
CA ILE A 188 1.15 36.52 14.77
C ILE A 188 -0.17 37.01 15.35
N ALA A 189 -0.93 37.83 14.61
CA ALA A 189 -2.18 38.40 15.09
C ALA A 189 -3.23 37.32 15.40
N TRP A 190 -3.42 36.35 14.50
CA TRP A 190 -4.39 35.26 14.68
C TRP A 190 -4.00 34.30 15.80
N LEU A 191 -2.73 33.90 15.88
CA LEU A 191 -2.29 33.01 16.95
C LEU A 191 -2.38 33.71 18.31
N ARG A 192 -1.95 34.98 18.42
CA ARG A 192 -2.06 35.76 19.66
C ARG A 192 -3.51 35.89 20.13
N ALA A 193 -4.44 36.12 19.21
CA ALA A 193 -5.84 36.26 19.58
C ALA A 193 -6.47 34.93 20.05
N ALA A 194 -6.14 33.81 19.41
CA ALA A 194 -6.57 32.49 19.90
C ALA A 194 -5.94 32.14 21.26
N LEU A 195 -4.68 32.51 21.49
CA LEU A 195 -4.02 32.31 22.79
C LEU A 195 -4.67 33.15 23.90
N ASN A 196 -4.97 34.42 23.63
CA ASN A 196 -5.70 35.29 24.56
C ASN A 196 -7.08 34.73 24.90
N GLN A 197 -7.79 34.15 23.92
CA GLN A 197 -9.08 33.50 24.15
C GLN A 197 -8.97 32.32 25.13
N TYR A 198 -7.82 31.65 25.16
CA TYR A 198 -7.55 30.53 26.06
C TYR A 198 -6.81 30.95 27.35
N GLY A 199 -6.78 32.24 27.67
CA GLY A 199 -6.22 32.77 28.92
C GLY A 199 -4.71 32.96 28.91
N ILE A 200 -4.02 32.73 27.79
CA ILE A 200 -2.57 32.95 27.69
C ILE A 200 -2.33 34.38 27.20
N SER A 201 -2.02 35.29 28.13
CA SER A 201 -1.82 36.72 27.85
C SER A 201 -0.45 37.29 28.23
N ASN A 202 0.40 36.51 28.91
CA ASN A 202 1.75 36.92 29.32
C ASN A 202 2.76 36.71 28.19
N TYR A 203 2.92 37.72 27.33
CA TYR A 203 3.95 37.75 26.31
C TYR A 203 5.21 38.44 26.86
N GLY A 204 6.36 37.79 26.82
CA GLY A 204 7.63 38.36 27.24
C GLY A 204 7.98 39.63 26.45
N GLN A 205 8.76 40.54 27.05
CA GLN A 205 9.30 41.70 26.32
C GLN A 205 10.07 41.24 25.08
N LEU A 206 9.87 41.93 23.95
CA LEU A 206 10.54 41.67 22.66
C LEU A 206 12.06 41.54 22.86
N VAL A 207 12.56 40.31 22.91
CA VAL A 207 14.00 40.05 23.01
C VAL A 207 14.62 40.28 21.64
N ALA A 208 15.29 41.42 21.49
CA ALA A 208 16.26 41.61 20.42
C ALA A 208 17.49 40.73 20.70
N GLU A 209 17.82 39.90 19.71
CA GLU A 209 19.08 39.16 19.53
C GLU A 209 19.45 37.97 20.43
N LYS A 210 19.80 36.86 19.73
CA LYS A 210 20.77 35.81 20.09
C LYS A 210 20.47 34.87 21.27
N SER A 211 19.30 34.23 21.27
CA SER A 211 19.15 32.90 21.87
C SER A 211 18.93 31.84 20.79
N THR A 212 19.96 31.05 20.49
CA THR A 212 19.94 29.95 19.49
C THR A 212 19.48 28.61 20.08
N THR A 213 19.03 28.59 21.34
CA THR A 213 18.60 27.35 22.00
C THR A 213 17.20 26.95 21.53
N GLU A 214 17.10 25.71 21.02
CA GLU A 214 15.83 25.11 20.62
C GLU A 214 14.93 24.89 21.86
N ALA A 215 13.62 25.14 21.71
CA ALA A 215 12.66 24.94 22.79
C ALA A 215 12.72 23.50 23.32
N GLN A 216 12.62 23.36 24.65
CA GLN A 216 12.76 22.06 25.30
C GLN A 216 11.52 21.19 25.09
N PRO A 217 11.64 19.85 25.17
CA PRO A 217 10.48 18.96 25.24
C PRO A 217 9.60 19.30 26.45
N CYS A 218 8.29 19.10 26.35
CA CYS A 218 7.40 19.29 27.49
C CYS A 218 7.73 18.28 28.61
N SER A 219 8.02 18.76 29.83
CA SER A 219 8.34 17.91 30.98
C SER A 219 7.10 17.17 31.50
N GLN A 220 7.27 15.90 31.88
CA GLN A 220 6.18 15.09 32.47
C GLN A 220 6.02 15.29 33.98
N ASP A 221 6.91 16.05 34.63
CA ASP A 221 6.98 16.23 36.09
C ASP A 221 6.19 17.46 36.59
N ASN A 222 4.97 17.69 36.10
CA ASN A 222 4.06 18.69 36.69
C ASN A 222 3.06 17.98 37.62
N GLU A 223 3.43 17.80 38.89
CA GLU A 223 2.57 17.20 39.93
C GLU A 223 1.32 18.04 40.29
N ASN A 224 1.07 19.18 39.63
CA ASN A 224 -0.05 20.08 39.93
C ASN A 224 -1.34 19.82 39.13
N PHE A 225 -1.45 18.73 38.36
CA PHE A 225 -2.74 18.35 37.78
C PHE A 225 -3.55 17.48 38.75
N ILE A 226 -4.28 18.14 39.66
CA ILE A 226 -5.40 17.52 40.38
C ILE A 226 -6.68 17.92 39.64
N PRO A 227 -7.33 17.02 38.88
CA PRO A 227 -8.61 17.34 38.25
C PRO A 227 -9.66 17.64 39.34
N PRO A 228 -10.49 18.69 39.19
CA PRO A 228 -11.56 18.94 40.13
C PRO A 228 -12.52 17.74 40.12
N LYS A 229 -12.84 17.27 41.33
CA LYS A 229 -13.83 16.20 41.56
C LYS A 229 -15.14 16.61 40.88
N PRO A 230 -15.81 15.75 40.10
CA PRO A 230 -17.10 16.09 39.53
C PRO A 230 -18.09 16.32 40.67
N GLU A 231 -18.63 17.53 40.75
CA GLU A 231 -19.81 17.83 41.56
C GLU A 231 -20.96 16.97 41.05
N THR A 232 -21.38 16.02 41.88
CA THR A 232 -22.66 15.31 41.71
C THR A 232 -23.80 16.32 41.72
N PRO A 233 -24.59 16.43 40.64
CA PRO A 233 -25.85 17.15 40.70
C PRO A 233 -26.80 16.35 41.59
N PHE A 234 -27.30 17.00 42.64
CA PHE A 234 -28.46 16.55 43.39
C PHE A 234 -29.63 16.31 42.43
N LEU A 235 -30.13 15.07 42.38
CA LEU A 235 -31.46 14.76 41.86
C LEU A 235 -32.40 14.61 43.06
N PRO A 236 -33.56 15.28 43.07
CA PRO A 236 -34.52 15.14 44.15
C PRO A 236 -35.26 13.80 44.09
N ASP A 237 -35.54 13.30 45.28
CA ASP A 237 -36.27 12.07 45.60
C ASP A 237 -37.65 12.02 44.92
N ILE A 238 -37.94 10.97 44.13
CA ILE A 238 -39.31 10.56 43.81
C ILE A 238 -39.46 9.07 44.13
N LYS A 239 -40.34 8.81 45.09
CA LYS A 239 -40.71 7.52 45.68
C LYS A 239 -41.41 6.58 44.70
N ASN A 240 -41.08 5.29 44.84
CA ASN A 240 -41.88 4.06 44.66
C ASN A 240 -43.20 4.12 43.86
N GLN A 241 -43.27 3.36 42.76
CA GLN A 241 -44.36 2.40 42.47
C GLN A 241 -43.93 1.37 41.38
N PRO A 242 -44.55 0.16 41.35
CA PRO A 242 -43.96 -1.05 40.75
C PRO A 242 -44.29 -1.28 39.26
N LEU A 243 -43.44 -2.09 38.61
CA LEU A 243 -43.59 -2.60 37.24
C LEU A 243 -44.84 -3.47 37.03
N PRO A 244 -45.31 -3.54 35.77
CA PRO A 244 -45.48 -4.85 35.12
C PRO A 244 -44.78 -4.97 33.76
N SER A 245 -44.04 -6.08 33.65
CA SER A 245 -43.86 -7.02 32.53
C SER A 245 -44.23 -6.59 31.09
N GLU A 246 -43.25 -6.60 30.18
CA GLU A 246 -43.15 -7.56 29.05
C GLU A 246 -41.99 -7.25 28.06
N THR A 247 -41.16 -8.29 27.81
CA THR A 247 -40.28 -8.57 26.65
C THR A 247 -39.08 -7.65 26.28
N PRO A 248 -37.88 -8.22 26.00
CA PRO A 248 -36.70 -7.46 25.59
C PRO A 248 -36.43 -7.49 24.07
N PRO A 249 -35.77 -6.46 23.51
CA PRO A 249 -34.85 -6.62 22.39
C PRO A 249 -33.40 -6.38 22.80
N PHE A 250 -32.58 -7.40 22.51
CA PHE A 250 -31.21 -7.38 21.99
C PHE A 250 -30.31 -6.14 22.21
N ASN A 251 -29.22 -6.35 22.97
CA ASN A 251 -27.99 -5.54 22.97
C ASN A 251 -26.82 -6.40 22.43
N PRO A 252 -26.00 -5.90 21.48
CA PRO A 252 -24.78 -6.58 21.04
C PRO A 252 -23.54 -6.01 21.75
N THR A 253 -22.99 -6.75 22.72
CA THR A 253 -21.67 -6.48 23.31
C THR A 253 -20.65 -7.52 22.83
N GLU A 254 -19.57 -6.98 22.25
CA GLU A 254 -18.18 -7.45 22.27
C GLU A 254 -17.90 -8.95 22.51
N ILE A 255 -17.45 -9.64 21.46
CA ILE A 255 -16.77 -10.93 21.57
C ILE A 255 -15.27 -10.70 21.37
N ASN A 256 -14.56 -10.80 22.48
CA ASN A 256 -13.12 -10.79 22.65
C ASN A 256 -12.56 -12.18 22.27
N LEU A 257 -11.62 -12.25 21.32
CA LEU A 257 -10.94 -13.48 20.92
C LEU A 257 -9.52 -13.48 21.50
N ASN A 258 -9.33 -14.13 22.65
CA ASN A 258 -8.02 -14.57 23.13
C ASN A 258 -8.13 -15.96 23.79
N PRO A 259 -7.25 -16.93 23.45
CA PRO A 259 -7.19 -18.22 24.13
C PRO A 259 -6.44 -18.14 25.47
N ALA A 260 -6.95 -18.86 26.48
CA ALA A 260 -6.45 -18.85 27.86
C ALA A 260 -5.05 -19.51 28.02
N PRO A 261 -4.23 -19.11 29.03
CA PRO A 261 -2.90 -19.64 29.26
C PRO A 261 -2.85 -20.85 30.22
N LEU A 262 -1.94 -21.78 29.93
CA LEU A 262 -1.55 -22.92 30.78
C LEU A 262 -0.67 -22.46 31.97
N LYS A 263 -0.84 -23.17 33.10
CA LYS A 263 -0.29 -22.89 34.44
C LYS A 263 1.24 -22.77 34.48
N GLN A 264 1.71 -21.82 35.30
CA GLN A 264 3.11 -21.54 35.63
C GLN A 264 3.72 -22.61 36.55
N GLN A 265 4.91 -23.09 36.20
CA GLN A 265 5.93 -23.54 37.16
C GLN A 265 7.13 -22.59 37.07
N SER A 266 7.69 -22.25 38.23
CA SER A 266 8.68 -21.19 38.45
C SER A 266 10.11 -21.57 38.01
N LYS A 267 10.80 -20.62 37.34
CA LYS A 267 12.27 -20.31 37.34
C LYS A 267 12.67 -19.47 36.08
N PRO A 268 13.87 -18.86 36.03
CA PRO A 268 14.34 -17.61 36.64
C PRO A 268 14.26 -16.38 35.69
N LYS A 269 14.49 -15.15 36.20
CA LYS A 269 14.41 -13.87 35.47
C LYS A 269 15.29 -13.85 34.19
N ARG A 270 14.68 -13.96 33.02
CA ARG A 270 15.22 -13.44 31.74
C ARG A 270 14.56 -12.09 31.47
N GLN A 271 15.34 -11.02 31.34
CA GLN A 271 14.85 -9.76 30.80
C GLN A 271 14.46 -10.00 29.33
N THR A 272 13.16 -10.13 29.05
CA THR A 272 12.64 -10.30 27.70
C THR A 272 12.61 -8.95 27.00
N THR A 273 13.42 -8.77 25.95
CA THR A 273 13.32 -7.59 25.08
C THR A 273 11.89 -7.48 24.53
N PRO A 274 11.28 -6.28 24.52
CA PRO A 274 9.93 -6.09 23.95
C PRO A 274 9.86 -6.58 22.50
N LYS A 275 8.84 -7.39 22.17
CA LYS A 275 8.62 -7.97 20.83
C LYS A 275 8.76 -6.94 19.70
N TYR A 276 8.20 -5.75 19.91
CA TYR A 276 8.29 -4.63 18.96
C TYR A 276 9.74 -4.25 18.59
N LEU A 277 10.69 -4.28 19.53
CA LEU A 277 12.09 -3.94 19.23
C LEU A 277 12.79 -5.02 18.42
N VAL A 278 12.41 -6.28 18.60
CA VAL A 278 12.88 -7.41 17.77
C VAL A 278 12.34 -7.27 16.34
N ASP A 279 11.05 -6.98 16.20
CA ASP A 279 10.41 -6.75 14.91
C ASP A 279 11.02 -5.53 14.19
N LEU A 280 11.28 -4.45 14.93
CA LEU A 280 11.97 -3.26 14.42
C LEU A 280 13.40 -3.60 13.98
N GLU A 281 14.18 -4.33 14.77
CA GLU A 281 15.54 -4.73 14.37
C GLU A 281 15.54 -5.52 13.05
N LYS A 282 14.61 -6.47 12.92
CA LYS A 282 14.40 -7.24 11.70
C LYS A 282 14.06 -6.31 10.53
N GLU A 283 13.16 -5.36 10.71
CA GLU A 283 12.80 -4.38 9.70
C GLU A 283 13.98 -3.52 9.27
N LEU A 284 14.77 -2.98 10.22
CA LEU A 284 15.93 -2.12 9.95
C LEU A 284 17.00 -2.89 9.16
N LYS A 285 17.34 -4.12 9.57
CA LYS A 285 18.30 -4.97 8.84
C LYS A 285 17.84 -5.22 7.41
N GLN A 286 16.56 -5.51 7.21
CA GLN A 286 16.01 -5.73 5.88
C GLN A 286 15.97 -4.45 5.04
N LEU A 287 15.68 -3.29 5.63
CA LEU A 287 15.70 -2.01 4.93
C LEU A 287 17.11 -1.61 4.50
N ILE A 288 18.12 -1.79 5.37
CA ILE A 288 19.53 -1.58 5.03
C ILE A 288 19.91 -2.48 3.85
N ALA A 289 19.57 -3.77 3.90
CA ALA A 289 19.87 -4.70 2.83
C ALA A 289 19.20 -4.32 1.50
N ARG A 290 17.92 -3.93 1.51
CA ARG A 290 17.21 -3.47 0.30
C ARG A 290 17.81 -2.19 -0.26
N PHE A 291 18.16 -1.23 0.60
CA PHE A 291 18.85 -0.01 0.20
C PHE A 291 20.17 -0.35 -0.50
N GLU A 292 20.97 -1.22 0.10
CA GLU A 292 22.26 -1.67 -0.46
C GLU A 292 22.10 -2.36 -1.82
N ILE A 293 21.15 -3.29 -1.95
CA ILE A 293 20.85 -3.98 -3.22
C ILE A 293 20.39 -2.98 -4.29
N THR A 294 19.56 -2.02 -3.92
CA THR A 294 19.06 -0.97 -4.83
C THR A 294 20.20 -0.07 -5.30
N LEU A 295 21.09 0.32 -4.38
CA LEU A 295 22.27 1.11 -4.70
C LEU A 295 23.21 0.35 -5.64
N LEU A 296 23.49 -0.92 -5.37
CA LEU A 296 24.28 -1.79 -6.25
C LEU A 296 23.66 -1.87 -7.65
N THR A 297 22.34 -2.08 -7.73
CA THR A 297 21.63 -2.15 -9.02
C THR A 297 21.80 -0.85 -9.80
N ALA A 298 21.60 0.30 -9.14
CA ALA A 298 21.75 1.61 -9.76
C ALA A 298 23.18 1.85 -10.27
N ASP A 299 24.18 1.50 -9.46
CA ASP A 299 25.60 1.68 -9.79
C ASP A 299 26.03 0.76 -10.94
N ALA A 300 25.65 -0.52 -10.88
CA ALA A 300 25.96 -1.50 -11.90
C ALA A 300 25.35 -1.12 -13.26
N LEU A 301 24.08 -0.68 -13.28
CA LEU A 301 23.41 -0.22 -14.50
C LEU A 301 23.97 1.09 -15.05
N SER A 302 24.56 1.94 -14.20
CA SER A 302 25.22 3.18 -14.62
C SER A 302 26.65 2.96 -15.10
N SER A 303 27.24 1.78 -14.84
CA SER A 303 28.59 1.44 -15.27
C SER A 303 28.63 1.03 -16.76
N ASN A 304 29.66 1.47 -17.49
CA ASN A 304 29.84 1.17 -18.91
C ASN A 304 30.41 -0.25 -19.17
N HIS A 305 30.27 -1.19 -18.23
CA HIS A 305 30.91 -2.51 -18.32
C HIS A 305 29.90 -3.58 -18.75
N ASN A 306 30.08 -4.09 -19.97
CA ASN A 306 29.34 -5.22 -20.54
C ASN A 306 30.26 -6.40 -20.92
N GLY A 307 31.45 -6.48 -20.31
CA GLY A 307 32.44 -7.53 -20.61
C GLY A 307 32.09 -8.91 -20.01
N LYS A 308 32.77 -9.95 -20.50
CA LYS A 308 32.63 -11.32 -19.98
C LYS A 308 33.15 -11.42 -18.55
N THR A 309 32.46 -12.17 -17.70
CA THR A 309 32.84 -12.33 -16.29
C THR A 309 34.19 -13.05 -16.17
N ALA A 310 34.44 -14.07 -17.00
CA ALA A 310 35.71 -14.81 -17.00
C ALA A 310 36.92 -13.92 -17.31
N GLU A 311 36.79 -12.99 -18.26
CA GLU A 311 37.88 -12.06 -18.62
C GLU A 311 38.23 -11.12 -17.45
N ILE A 312 37.22 -10.62 -16.74
CA ILE A 312 37.42 -9.79 -15.53
C ILE A 312 38.15 -10.60 -14.45
N VAL A 313 37.73 -11.85 -14.22
CA VAL A 313 38.32 -12.74 -13.23
C VAL A 313 39.78 -13.07 -13.58
N GLU A 314 40.07 -13.39 -14.85
CA GLU A 314 41.44 -13.64 -15.31
C GLU A 314 42.35 -12.42 -15.06
N GLN A 315 41.86 -11.21 -15.36
CA GLN A 315 42.61 -9.99 -15.08
C GLN A 315 42.88 -9.79 -13.58
N ILE A 316 41.90 -10.06 -12.72
CA ILE A 316 42.05 -9.96 -11.26
C ILE A 316 43.07 -10.98 -10.75
N ILE A 317 42.99 -12.24 -11.21
CA ILE A 317 43.91 -13.32 -10.80
C ILE A 317 45.34 -13.03 -11.31
N GLN A 318 45.51 -12.64 -12.57
CA GLN A 318 46.82 -12.34 -13.16
C GLN A 318 47.47 -11.10 -12.52
N LYS A 319 46.68 -10.06 -12.21
CA LYS A 319 47.18 -8.80 -11.61
C LYS A 319 47.27 -8.83 -10.09
N ALA A 320 46.74 -9.84 -9.40
CA ALA A 320 47.04 -10.07 -7.98
C ALA A 320 48.56 -10.22 -7.72
N HIS A 321 49.35 -10.56 -8.75
CA HIS A 321 50.81 -10.58 -8.72
C HIS A 321 51.50 -9.22 -8.98
N ARG A 322 50.78 -8.15 -9.33
CA ARG A 322 51.33 -6.79 -9.53
C ARG A 322 50.49 -5.74 -8.77
N LYS A 323 51.10 -5.14 -7.75
CA LYS A 323 50.53 -4.25 -6.70
C LYS A 323 49.74 -2.98 -7.12
N LYS A 324 49.27 -2.84 -8.36
CA LYS A 324 48.53 -1.64 -8.82
C LYS A 324 47.42 -1.99 -9.81
N PHE A 325 46.26 -2.38 -9.28
CA PHE A 325 44.98 -2.25 -9.98
C PHE A 325 44.14 -1.19 -9.27
N ILE A 326 44.61 0.07 -9.30
CA ILE A 326 43.79 1.20 -8.85
C ILE A 326 42.89 1.56 -10.01
N SER A 327 41.61 1.38 -9.76
CA SER A 327 40.59 1.32 -10.78
C SER A 327 40.05 2.74 -11.01
N LYS A 328 40.24 3.26 -12.22
CA LYS A 328 39.66 4.51 -12.75
C LYS A 328 38.13 4.40 -12.91
N TYR A 329 37.49 3.46 -12.22
CA TYR A 329 36.10 3.08 -12.40
C TYR A 329 35.24 3.90 -11.46
N SER A 330 34.27 4.61 -12.06
CA SER A 330 33.31 5.51 -11.43
C SER A 330 33.03 5.15 -9.97
N SER A 331 33.31 6.10 -9.09
CA SER A 331 32.86 6.04 -7.71
C SER A 331 31.33 5.99 -7.71
N SER A 332 30.76 5.06 -6.94
CA SER A 332 29.38 5.19 -6.48
C SER A 332 29.22 6.60 -5.87
N PRO A 333 28.10 7.31 -6.06
CA PRO A 333 27.92 8.63 -5.48
C PRO A 333 28.25 8.57 -3.98
N LEU A 334 29.22 9.38 -3.53
CA LEU A 334 29.73 9.38 -2.15
C LEU A 334 28.61 9.42 -1.10
N ALA A 335 27.48 10.06 -1.43
CA ALA A 335 26.31 10.14 -0.57
C ALA A 335 25.71 8.77 -0.21
N GLY A 336 25.46 7.88 -1.18
CA GLY A 336 24.81 6.59 -0.92
C GLY A 336 25.65 5.66 -0.06
N LYS A 337 26.98 5.64 -0.29
CA LYS A 337 27.92 4.89 0.56
C LYS A 337 27.97 5.44 1.99
N ARG A 338 28.03 6.76 2.16
CA ARG A 338 27.99 7.41 3.49
C ARG A 338 26.70 7.10 4.25
N THR A 339 25.55 7.13 3.58
CA THR A 339 24.26 6.77 4.20
C THR A 339 24.26 5.33 4.70
N LEU A 340 24.79 4.37 3.93
CA LEU A 340 24.89 2.98 4.37
C LEU A 340 25.83 2.79 5.58
N GLU A 341 26.98 3.45 5.58
CA GLU A 341 27.91 3.44 6.73
C GLU A 341 27.26 4.02 7.99
N GLN A 342 26.59 5.17 7.85
CA GLN A 342 25.82 5.78 8.95
C GLN A 342 24.72 4.86 9.44
N ALA A 343 23.95 4.23 8.55
CA ALA A 343 22.89 3.30 8.92
C ALA A 343 23.44 2.06 9.66
N GLN A 344 24.57 1.51 9.24
CA GLN A 344 25.22 0.40 9.95
C GLN A 344 25.69 0.81 11.36
N ASN A 345 26.26 2.01 11.51
CA ASN A 345 26.66 2.54 12.81
C ASN A 345 25.45 2.76 13.72
N LYS A 346 24.36 3.32 13.18
CA LYS A 346 23.09 3.48 13.91
C LYS A 346 22.47 2.15 14.32
N LEU A 347 22.57 1.11 13.47
CA LEU A 347 22.09 -0.24 13.82
C LEU A 347 22.90 -0.84 14.97
N LYS A 348 24.24 -0.69 14.96
CA LYS A 348 25.09 -1.12 16.08
C LYS A 348 24.74 -0.39 17.37
N LYS A 349 24.51 0.93 17.28
CA LYS A 349 24.08 1.74 18.43
C LYS A 349 22.70 1.31 18.95
N PHE A 350 21.75 1.05 18.05
CA PHE A 350 20.43 0.50 18.37
C PHE A 350 20.54 -0.81 19.15
N GLN A 351 21.36 -1.77 18.66
CA GLN A 351 21.59 -3.05 19.33
C GLN A 351 22.27 -2.89 20.70
N ALA A 352 23.25 -1.99 20.81
CA ALA A 352 23.91 -1.69 22.07
C ALA A 352 22.93 -1.09 23.10
N LEU A 353 22.03 -0.19 22.68
CA LEU A 353 20.99 0.38 23.55
C LEU A 353 20.00 -0.68 24.04
N ILE A 354 19.64 -1.66 23.20
CA ILE A 354 18.82 -2.82 23.63
C ILE A 354 19.58 -3.64 24.68
N ALA A 355 20.85 -3.96 24.44
CA ALA A 355 21.66 -4.74 25.37
C ALA A 355 21.86 -4.03 26.73
N GLN A 356 21.85 -2.69 26.73
CA GLN A 356 21.91 -1.86 27.93
C GLN A 356 20.55 -1.65 28.62
N GLY A 357 19.45 -2.24 28.12
CA GLY A 357 18.10 -2.03 28.66
C GLY A 357 17.50 -0.64 28.36
N ARG A 358 18.14 0.18 27.50
CA ARG A 358 17.73 1.54 27.15
C ARG A 358 16.71 1.54 25.99
N TYR A 359 15.56 0.94 26.21
CA TYR A 359 14.57 0.65 25.16
C TYR A 359 13.97 1.88 24.47
N ASN A 360 13.71 2.97 25.19
CA ASN A 360 13.19 4.21 24.58
C ASN A 360 14.22 4.85 23.64
N ALA A 361 15.49 4.89 24.06
CA ALA A 361 16.58 5.37 23.22
C ALA A 361 16.79 4.46 22.01
N ALA A 362 16.70 3.13 22.18
CA ALA A 362 16.73 2.19 21.06
C ALA A 362 15.58 2.43 20.08
N LYS A 363 14.35 2.60 20.56
CA LYS A 363 13.18 2.92 19.73
C LYS A 363 13.40 4.20 18.91
N TRP A 364 13.93 5.26 19.52
CA TRP A 364 14.27 6.50 18.83
C TRP A 364 15.35 6.28 17.76
N GLU A 365 16.46 5.63 18.11
CA GLU A 365 17.57 5.38 17.19
C GLU A 365 17.13 4.54 15.98
N GLY A 366 16.28 3.53 16.21
CA GLY A 366 15.73 2.69 15.15
C GLY A 366 14.80 3.46 14.21
N ARG A 367 13.94 4.33 14.75
CA ARG A 367 13.06 5.20 13.93
C ARG A 367 13.88 6.21 13.13
N ASP A 368 14.92 6.79 13.73
CA ASP A 368 15.80 7.74 13.07
C ASP A 368 16.61 7.08 11.94
N LEU A 369 17.14 5.87 12.16
CA LEU A 369 17.79 5.07 11.12
C LEU A 369 16.85 4.84 9.93
N LYS A 370 15.62 4.39 10.21
CA LYS A 370 14.60 4.12 9.18
C LYS A 370 14.29 5.37 8.35
N ARG A 371 14.05 6.51 9.02
CA ARG A 371 13.86 7.81 8.38
C ARG A 371 15.04 8.18 7.49
N SER A 372 16.26 8.10 8.02
CA SER A 372 17.48 8.46 7.29
C SER A 372 17.66 7.65 6.00
N LEU A 373 17.35 6.35 6.04
CA LEU A 373 17.35 5.50 4.83
C LEU A 373 16.26 5.87 3.83
N TRP A 374 15.07 6.25 4.29
CA TRP A 374 13.97 6.65 3.40
C TRP A 374 14.21 8.00 2.72
N GLU A 375 14.73 9.00 3.45
CA GLU A 375 15.08 10.31 2.90
C GLU A 375 16.17 10.22 1.82
N ASN A 376 17.07 9.23 1.96
CA ASN A 376 18.20 9.04 1.06
C ASN A 376 18.02 7.85 0.10
N TYR A 377 16.80 7.30 -0.01
CA TYR A 377 16.56 6.10 -0.82
C TYR A 377 16.98 6.37 -2.29
N PRO A 378 17.60 5.41 -3.02
CA PRO A 378 18.14 5.68 -4.35
C PRO A 378 17.06 5.91 -5.44
N LEU A 379 16.44 7.09 -5.47
CA LEU A 379 15.31 7.43 -6.35
C LEU A 379 15.66 8.31 -7.57
N SER A 380 16.93 8.67 -7.73
CA SER A 380 17.41 9.61 -8.76
C SER A 380 17.99 8.93 -10.00
N ARG A 381 18.11 7.60 -10.01
CA ARG A 381 18.81 6.85 -11.06
C ARG A 381 18.01 5.64 -11.53
N ARG A 382 18.37 5.14 -12.72
CA ARG A 382 17.73 3.96 -13.30
C ARG A 382 18.00 2.72 -12.44
N ILE A 383 16.92 2.10 -11.99
CA ILE A 383 16.92 0.78 -11.32
C ILE A 383 15.89 -0.18 -11.94
N ALA A 384 15.23 0.25 -13.02
CA ALA A 384 14.26 -0.57 -13.71
C ALA A 384 14.90 -1.72 -14.53
N GLN A 385 14.19 -2.84 -14.55
CA GLN A 385 14.49 -4.04 -15.31
C GLN A 385 13.26 -4.44 -16.14
N PRO A 386 13.39 -5.33 -17.14
CA PRO A 386 12.22 -5.89 -17.81
C PRO A 386 11.36 -6.70 -16.84
N GLU A 387 10.16 -6.20 -16.61
CA GLU A 387 9.16 -6.75 -15.68
C GLU A 387 7.77 -6.23 -16.06
N ILE A 388 6.72 -6.94 -15.64
CA ILE A 388 5.34 -6.44 -15.76
C ILE A 388 5.13 -5.37 -14.68
N ARG A 389 4.65 -4.21 -15.09
CA ARG A 389 4.37 -3.06 -14.22
C ARG A 389 2.92 -2.71 -14.42
N GLY A 390 2.08 -3.44 -13.68
CA GLY A 390 0.64 -3.36 -13.79
C GLY A 390 0.03 -2.27 -12.91
N ILE A 391 -1.15 -1.80 -13.28
CA ILE A 391 -1.99 -0.98 -12.40
C ILE A 391 -3.47 -1.34 -12.61
N TRP A 392 -4.22 -1.45 -11.52
CA TRP A 392 -5.68 -1.51 -11.60
C TRP A 392 -6.25 -0.10 -11.78
N LEU A 393 -6.95 0.09 -12.89
CA LEU A 393 -7.71 1.29 -13.18
C LEU A 393 -9.17 1.04 -12.77
N ASP A 394 -9.51 1.53 -11.58
CA ASP A 394 -10.82 1.36 -10.95
C ASP A 394 -11.93 2.15 -11.65
N ARG A 395 -13.16 1.64 -11.52
CA ARG A 395 -14.36 2.22 -12.13
C ARG A 395 -14.66 3.62 -11.63
N GLY A 396 -14.27 3.98 -10.41
CA GLY A 396 -14.41 5.35 -9.90
C GLY A 396 -13.62 6.33 -10.77
N THR A 397 -12.34 6.02 -10.99
CA THR A 397 -11.46 6.78 -11.87
C THR A 397 -11.94 6.77 -13.33
N ILE A 398 -12.46 5.65 -13.85
CA ILE A 398 -13.04 5.57 -15.20
C ILE A 398 -14.24 6.50 -15.36
N VAL A 399 -15.17 6.48 -14.40
CA VAL A 399 -16.36 7.35 -14.41
C VAL A 399 -15.97 8.83 -14.34
N GLN A 400 -14.97 9.18 -13.52
CA GLN A 400 -14.45 10.54 -13.45
C GLN A 400 -13.83 11.00 -14.77
N ALA A 401 -13.29 10.08 -15.56
CA ALA A 401 -12.63 10.39 -16.81
C ALA A 401 -13.57 10.80 -17.94
N LYS A 402 -14.91 10.79 -17.83
CA LYS A 402 -15.98 11.39 -18.69
C LYS A 402 -15.88 11.42 -20.24
N SER A 403 -14.72 11.24 -20.87
CA SER A 403 -14.37 11.42 -22.28
C SER A 403 -13.05 10.70 -22.59
N GLU A 404 -12.79 10.42 -23.87
CA GLU A 404 -11.48 9.89 -24.32
C GLU A 404 -10.32 10.84 -23.96
N ARG A 405 -10.54 12.17 -24.01
CA ARG A 405 -9.50 13.18 -23.75
C ARG A 405 -9.00 13.15 -22.31
N ASP A 406 -9.90 13.04 -21.33
CA ASP A 406 -9.48 13.00 -19.93
C ASP A 406 -8.88 11.64 -19.56
N LEU A 407 -9.40 10.56 -20.17
CA LEU A 407 -8.78 9.23 -20.05
C LEU A 407 -7.36 9.23 -20.64
N ALA A 408 -7.10 9.95 -21.73
CA ALA A 408 -5.77 10.08 -22.33
C ALA A 408 -4.75 10.66 -21.34
N LYS A 409 -5.11 11.67 -20.54
CA LYS A 409 -4.24 12.25 -19.51
C LYS A 409 -3.79 11.20 -18.49
N LEU A 410 -4.67 10.27 -18.14
CA LEU A 410 -4.35 9.19 -17.22
C LEU A 410 -3.37 8.19 -17.84
N PHE A 411 -3.61 7.77 -19.08
CA PHE A 411 -2.69 6.90 -19.81
C PHE A 411 -1.32 7.57 -20.07
N ASP A 412 -1.26 8.89 -20.28
CA ASP A 412 0.00 9.65 -20.36
C ASP A 412 0.80 9.55 -19.06
N ARG A 413 0.12 9.67 -17.91
CA ARG A 413 0.74 9.51 -16.59
C ARG A 413 1.26 8.08 -16.37
N PHE A 414 0.50 7.08 -16.79
CA PHE A 414 0.92 5.67 -16.73
C PHE A 414 2.15 5.43 -17.59
N ALA A 415 2.15 5.88 -18.85
CA ALA A 415 3.29 5.77 -19.75
C ALA A 415 4.52 6.50 -19.20
N ALA A 416 4.36 7.71 -18.64
CA ALA A 416 5.45 8.46 -18.04
C ALA A 416 6.07 7.77 -16.81
N ALA A 417 5.28 7.02 -16.05
CA ALA A 417 5.73 6.20 -14.93
C ALA A 417 6.33 4.83 -15.37
N GLY A 418 6.23 4.49 -16.66
CA GLY A 418 6.66 3.22 -17.21
C GLY A 418 5.71 2.05 -16.94
N ILE A 419 4.46 2.32 -16.52
CA ILE A 419 3.39 1.30 -16.48
C ILE A 419 3.24 0.74 -17.90
N ASN A 420 3.18 -0.58 -18.00
CA ASN A 420 3.12 -1.28 -19.28
C ASN A 420 1.94 -2.27 -19.38
N THR A 421 1.15 -2.39 -18.31
CA THR A 421 -0.08 -3.19 -18.28
C THR A 421 -1.12 -2.47 -17.42
N VAL A 422 -2.36 -2.36 -17.91
CA VAL A 422 -3.49 -1.78 -17.17
C VAL A 422 -4.60 -2.81 -17.07
N PHE A 423 -5.01 -3.10 -15.83
CA PHE A 423 -6.21 -3.88 -15.54
C PHE A 423 -7.39 -2.90 -15.44
N PHE A 424 -8.13 -2.75 -16.54
CA PHE A 424 -9.18 -1.75 -16.69
C PHE A 424 -10.52 -2.29 -16.20
N GLU A 425 -11.11 -1.72 -15.14
CA GLU A 425 -12.36 -2.23 -14.53
C GLU A 425 -13.53 -2.13 -15.52
N THR A 426 -13.73 -3.22 -16.24
CA THR A 426 -14.60 -3.31 -17.41
C THR A 426 -16.01 -3.71 -17.02
N VAL A 427 -16.15 -4.60 -16.03
CA VAL A 427 -17.45 -5.03 -15.48
C VAL A 427 -17.36 -5.02 -13.95
N ASN A 428 -18.20 -4.19 -13.33
CA ASN A 428 -18.31 -4.07 -11.87
C ASN A 428 -19.77 -4.17 -11.45
N ALA A 429 -20.08 -5.05 -10.49
CA ALA A 429 -21.44 -5.27 -9.98
C ALA A 429 -22.48 -5.43 -11.13
N SER A 430 -22.15 -6.32 -12.07
CA SER A 430 -22.92 -6.66 -13.27
C SER A 430 -23.16 -5.54 -14.29
N TYR A 431 -22.55 -4.37 -14.10
CA TYR A 431 -22.57 -3.28 -15.07
C TYR A 431 -21.26 -3.26 -15.88
N PRO A 432 -21.28 -3.55 -17.19
CA PRO A 432 -20.19 -3.16 -18.07
C PRO A 432 -20.10 -1.64 -18.18
N VAL A 433 -18.88 -1.10 -18.26
CA VAL A 433 -18.67 0.33 -18.55
C VAL A 433 -18.92 0.65 -20.03
N TYR A 434 -19.01 -0.34 -20.90
CA TYR A 434 -19.23 -0.24 -22.35
C TYR A 434 -20.65 -0.70 -22.76
N PRO A 435 -21.15 -0.35 -23.97
CA PRO A 435 -22.44 -0.84 -24.47
C PRO A 435 -22.36 -2.32 -24.87
N SER A 436 -22.86 -3.19 -23.98
CA SER A 436 -22.89 -4.64 -24.14
C SER A 436 -24.20 -5.12 -24.77
N GLN A 437 -24.13 -6.16 -25.59
CA GLN A 437 -25.27 -6.92 -26.10
C GLN A 437 -25.61 -8.12 -25.21
N VAL A 438 -24.70 -8.51 -24.32
CA VAL A 438 -24.88 -9.65 -23.40
C VAL A 438 -25.48 -9.18 -22.07
N SER A 439 -24.95 -8.10 -21.48
CA SER A 439 -25.47 -7.54 -20.23
C SER A 439 -26.71 -6.68 -20.49
N PRO A 440 -27.76 -6.76 -19.64
CA PRO A 440 -28.99 -6.00 -19.85
C PRO A 440 -28.84 -4.48 -19.69
N ALA A 441 -27.76 -3.98 -19.07
CA ALA A 441 -27.56 -2.56 -18.89
C ALA A 441 -26.08 -2.18 -18.79
N GLN A 442 -25.67 -1.12 -19.51
CA GLN A 442 -24.41 -0.41 -19.28
C GLN A 442 -24.47 0.33 -17.93
N ASN A 443 -23.31 0.56 -17.31
CA ASN A 443 -23.20 1.43 -16.13
C ASN A 443 -23.85 2.80 -16.44
N PRO A 444 -24.85 3.26 -15.65
CA PRO A 444 -25.53 4.53 -15.91
C PRO A 444 -24.60 5.73 -15.96
N LEU A 445 -23.46 5.69 -15.25
CA LEU A 445 -22.50 6.80 -15.17
C LEU A 445 -21.54 6.89 -16.37
N THR A 446 -21.51 5.89 -17.23
CA THR A 446 -20.72 5.89 -18.47
C THR A 446 -21.61 5.87 -19.72
N LYS A 447 -22.94 5.97 -19.55
CA LYS A 447 -23.89 5.99 -20.66
C LYS A 447 -23.59 7.16 -21.60
N GLY A 448 -23.70 6.91 -22.90
CA GLY A 448 -23.44 7.91 -23.94
C GLY A 448 -22.02 7.87 -24.52
N TRP A 449 -21.12 7.03 -23.98
CA TRP A 449 -19.83 6.75 -24.59
C TRP A 449 -19.33 5.33 -24.27
N ASP A 450 -18.22 4.93 -24.91
CA ASP A 450 -17.57 3.63 -24.73
C ASP A 450 -16.16 3.80 -24.15
N PRO A 451 -16.02 3.75 -22.81
CA PRO A 451 -14.73 3.86 -22.13
C PRO A 451 -13.76 2.74 -22.48
N LEU A 452 -14.25 1.52 -22.78
CA LEU A 452 -13.36 0.39 -23.08
C LEU A 452 -12.72 0.55 -24.46
N ALA A 453 -13.51 0.95 -25.47
CA ALA A 453 -12.98 1.25 -26.81
C ALA A 453 -11.92 2.36 -26.75
N ALA A 454 -12.22 3.46 -26.04
CA ALA A 454 -11.28 4.56 -25.81
C ALA A 454 -10.01 4.08 -25.10
N ALA A 455 -10.15 3.30 -24.03
CA ALA A 455 -9.02 2.81 -23.25
C ALA A 455 -8.09 1.92 -24.07
N VAL A 456 -8.61 0.97 -24.85
CA VAL A 456 -7.82 0.09 -25.73
C VAL A 456 -6.99 0.92 -26.70
N LYS A 457 -7.62 1.87 -27.39
CA LYS A 457 -6.94 2.78 -28.33
C LYS A 457 -5.81 3.57 -27.65
N LEU A 458 -6.10 4.19 -26.50
CA LEU A 458 -5.14 5.03 -25.77
C LEU A 458 -3.97 4.23 -25.20
N ALA A 459 -4.23 3.01 -24.73
CA ALA A 459 -3.22 2.09 -24.21
C ALA A 459 -2.24 1.70 -25.32
N HIS A 460 -2.75 1.24 -26.46
CA HIS A 460 -1.93 0.80 -27.60
C HIS A 460 -1.09 1.93 -28.20
N GLN A 461 -1.63 3.15 -28.29
CA GLN A 461 -0.86 4.34 -28.70
C GLN A 461 0.37 4.61 -27.82
N ARG A 462 0.39 4.08 -26.60
CA ARG A 462 1.46 4.27 -25.60
C ARG A 462 2.24 2.99 -25.31
N ASN A 463 2.05 1.93 -26.09
CA ASN A 463 2.64 0.61 -25.86
C ASN A 463 2.32 0.02 -24.47
N ILE A 464 1.09 0.25 -24.01
CA ILE A 464 0.55 -0.31 -22.78
C ILE A 464 -0.42 -1.42 -23.17
N GLU A 465 -0.28 -2.60 -22.56
CA GLU A 465 -1.30 -3.63 -22.69
C GLU A 465 -2.52 -3.30 -21.84
N LEU A 466 -3.71 -3.52 -22.40
CA LEU A 466 -4.97 -3.36 -21.69
C LEU A 466 -5.64 -4.70 -21.47
N HIS A 467 -5.80 -5.06 -20.20
CA HIS A 467 -6.48 -6.27 -19.76
C HIS A 467 -7.84 -5.87 -19.19
N ALA A 468 -8.92 -6.38 -19.75
CA ALA A 468 -10.25 -6.10 -19.25
C ALA A 468 -10.48 -6.80 -17.91
N TRP A 469 -10.62 -6.03 -16.83
CA TRP A 469 -10.87 -6.53 -15.49
C TRP A 469 -12.38 -6.73 -15.26
N VAL A 470 -12.77 -7.97 -15.00
CA VAL A 470 -14.18 -8.39 -14.93
C VAL A 470 -14.47 -9.07 -13.60
N TRP A 471 -15.48 -8.57 -12.88
CA TRP A 471 -16.05 -9.29 -11.73
C TRP A 471 -16.85 -10.49 -12.23
N ILE A 472 -16.45 -11.70 -11.83
CA ILE A 472 -17.09 -12.95 -12.26
C ILE A 472 -18.30 -13.27 -11.40
N PHE A 473 -18.11 -13.71 -10.16
CA PHE A 473 -19.24 -14.15 -9.34
C PHE A 473 -19.81 -13.07 -8.44
N ALA A 474 -19.09 -11.98 -8.16
CA ALA A 474 -19.67 -10.84 -7.44
C ALA A 474 -20.57 -10.03 -8.39
N ALA A 475 -21.87 -10.05 -8.11
CA ALA A 475 -22.92 -9.56 -9.01
C ALA A 475 -23.46 -8.19 -8.62
N ALA A 476 -23.54 -7.86 -7.33
CA ALA A 476 -24.05 -6.58 -6.84
C ALA A 476 -23.26 -6.10 -5.61
N ASN A 477 -23.31 -4.80 -5.34
CA ASN A 477 -22.57 -4.17 -4.25
C ASN A 477 -23.35 -2.96 -3.70
N GLN A 478 -23.65 -2.96 -2.40
CA GLN A 478 -24.40 -1.86 -1.77
C GLN A 478 -23.68 -0.50 -1.88
N ARG A 479 -22.34 -0.47 -1.88
CA ARG A 479 -21.59 0.77 -2.12
C ARG A 479 -21.79 1.30 -3.54
N HIS A 480 -21.92 0.41 -4.52
CA HIS A 480 -22.24 0.83 -5.89
C HIS A 480 -23.68 1.33 -5.96
N ASN A 481 -24.62 0.67 -5.28
CA ASN A 481 -26.01 1.12 -5.23
C ASN A 481 -26.11 2.55 -4.70
N LEU A 482 -25.39 2.87 -3.62
CA LEU A 482 -25.32 4.24 -3.10
C LEU A 482 -24.86 5.25 -4.16
N VAL A 483 -23.79 4.92 -4.91
CA VAL A 483 -23.26 5.79 -5.99
C VAL A 483 -24.27 5.97 -7.13
N LEU A 484 -25.12 4.99 -7.39
CA LEU A 484 -26.17 5.05 -8.42
C LEU A 484 -27.53 5.54 -7.89
N ASN A 485 -27.61 5.99 -6.62
CA ASN A 485 -28.86 6.31 -5.94
C ASN A 485 -29.91 5.18 -6.02
N GLN A 486 -29.45 3.93 -5.92
CA GLN A 486 -30.28 2.74 -5.89
C GLN A 486 -30.50 2.26 -4.44
N PRO A 487 -31.62 1.58 -4.16
CA PRO A 487 -31.85 0.97 -2.85
C PRO A 487 -30.72 0.03 -2.40
N ALA A 488 -30.45 -0.03 -1.09
CA ALA A 488 -29.40 -0.90 -0.54
C ALA A 488 -29.64 -2.40 -0.83
N ASN A 489 -30.88 -2.82 -1.07
CA ASN A 489 -31.25 -4.20 -1.43
C ASN A 489 -31.33 -4.43 -2.96
N TYR A 490 -31.03 -3.43 -3.79
CA TYR A 490 -31.04 -3.58 -5.25
C TYR A 490 -29.96 -4.57 -5.71
N LEU A 491 -30.35 -5.60 -6.47
CA LEU A 491 -29.48 -6.72 -6.85
C LEU A 491 -28.66 -6.46 -8.12
N GLY A 492 -28.59 -5.21 -8.59
CA GLY A 492 -27.97 -4.91 -9.88
C GLY A 492 -28.83 -5.36 -11.07
N PRO A 493 -28.39 -5.08 -12.30
CA PRO A 493 -29.22 -5.17 -13.49
C PRO A 493 -29.54 -6.62 -13.88
N VAL A 494 -28.66 -7.58 -13.52
CA VAL A 494 -28.83 -8.99 -13.89
C VAL A 494 -29.66 -9.74 -12.84
N LEU A 495 -29.24 -9.75 -11.57
CA LEU A 495 -29.94 -10.52 -10.53
C LEU A 495 -31.33 -9.95 -10.18
N SER A 496 -31.63 -8.69 -10.53
CA SER A 496 -32.99 -8.16 -10.42
C SER A 496 -33.95 -8.81 -11.43
N GLN A 497 -33.43 -9.26 -12.59
CA GLN A 497 -34.21 -9.97 -13.60
C GLN A 497 -34.16 -11.49 -13.45
N ARG A 498 -33.13 -12.03 -12.79
CA ARG A 498 -32.87 -13.46 -12.58
C ARG A 498 -32.45 -13.72 -11.15
N ARG A 499 -33.39 -13.57 -10.20
CA ARG A 499 -33.08 -13.67 -8.76
C ARG A 499 -32.65 -15.09 -8.36
N GLU A 500 -33.14 -16.10 -9.07
CA GLU A 500 -32.77 -17.51 -8.91
C GLU A 500 -31.32 -17.84 -9.31
N TRP A 501 -30.62 -16.90 -9.96
CA TRP A 501 -29.19 -17.01 -10.26
C TRP A 501 -28.29 -16.62 -9.08
N ALA A 502 -28.84 -16.06 -8.00
CA ALA A 502 -28.07 -15.66 -6.83
C ALA A 502 -27.70 -16.87 -5.96
N THR A 503 -26.51 -16.86 -5.37
CA THR A 503 -26.22 -17.68 -4.20
C THR A 503 -26.74 -17.01 -2.94
N THR A 504 -27.09 -17.81 -1.94
CA THR A 504 -27.50 -17.34 -0.61
C THR A 504 -26.68 -17.96 0.51
N ASP A 505 -26.83 -17.41 1.72
CA ASP A 505 -26.56 -18.15 2.95
C ASP A 505 -27.67 -19.17 3.27
N LYS A 506 -27.53 -19.88 4.40
CA LYS A 506 -28.53 -20.85 4.87
C LYS A 506 -29.91 -20.25 5.16
N ASN A 507 -29.98 -18.96 5.48
CA ASN A 507 -31.21 -18.27 5.82
C ASN A 507 -31.88 -17.63 4.58
N GLY A 508 -31.28 -17.81 3.39
CA GLY A 508 -31.78 -17.24 2.14
C GLY A 508 -31.33 -15.78 1.90
N ASN A 509 -30.42 -15.24 2.70
CA ASN A 509 -29.90 -13.89 2.47
C ASN A 509 -28.96 -13.88 1.27
N VAL A 510 -29.20 -12.94 0.36
CA VAL A 510 -28.42 -12.79 -0.89
C VAL A 510 -27.19 -11.90 -0.69
N PHE A 511 -27.29 -10.88 0.16
CA PHE A 511 -26.17 -9.99 0.47
C PHE A 511 -25.31 -10.57 1.58
N HIS A 512 -24.01 -10.68 1.30
CA HIS A 512 -23.03 -11.03 2.29
C HIS A 512 -22.97 -9.98 3.42
N HIS A 513 -23.16 -10.43 4.66
CA HIS A 513 -23.32 -9.57 5.84
C HIS A 513 -22.17 -8.56 6.04
N SER A 514 -20.89 -8.94 5.84
CA SER A 514 -19.75 -8.01 6.00
C SER A 514 -19.41 -7.26 4.71
N SER A 515 -19.14 -8.00 3.62
CA SER A 515 -18.72 -7.39 2.35
C SER A 515 -19.80 -6.60 1.61
N LYS A 516 -21.07 -6.73 2.02
CA LYS A 516 -22.25 -6.08 1.43
C LYS A 516 -22.38 -6.30 -0.08
N LYS A 517 -21.98 -7.48 -0.54
CA LYS A 517 -22.05 -7.90 -1.94
C LYS A 517 -22.97 -9.10 -2.12
N ALA A 518 -23.72 -9.10 -3.21
CA ALA A 518 -24.46 -10.27 -3.69
C ALA A 518 -23.63 -10.99 -4.76
N PHE A 519 -23.77 -12.30 -4.82
CA PHE A 519 -22.99 -13.14 -5.74
C PHE A 519 -23.93 -14.01 -6.59
N PHE A 520 -23.51 -14.28 -7.83
CA PHE A 520 -24.09 -15.36 -8.62
C PHE A 520 -23.77 -16.72 -7.98
N ASP A 521 -24.62 -17.71 -8.20
CA ASP A 521 -24.39 -19.11 -7.85
C ASP A 521 -23.44 -19.75 -8.89
N PRO A 522 -22.18 -20.06 -8.54
CA PRO A 522 -21.22 -20.66 -9.47
C PRO A 522 -21.67 -22.02 -10.02
N ALA A 523 -22.54 -22.76 -9.34
CA ALA A 523 -23.07 -24.02 -9.86
C ALA A 523 -24.14 -23.84 -10.94
N ASN A 524 -24.69 -22.64 -11.12
CA ASN A 524 -25.76 -22.43 -12.09
C ASN A 524 -25.21 -22.40 -13.53
N PRO A 525 -25.57 -23.36 -14.40
CA PRO A 525 -25.04 -23.41 -15.77
C PRO A 525 -25.41 -22.19 -16.62
N GLN A 526 -26.58 -21.57 -16.38
CA GLN A 526 -26.98 -20.35 -17.10
C GLN A 526 -26.12 -19.15 -16.70
N VAL A 527 -25.72 -19.06 -15.42
CA VAL A 527 -24.75 -18.07 -14.95
C VAL A 527 -23.40 -18.28 -15.61
N GLN A 528 -22.90 -19.52 -15.62
CA GLN A 528 -21.61 -19.82 -16.26
C GLN A 528 -21.63 -19.44 -17.74
N GLN A 529 -22.69 -19.80 -18.47
CA GLN A 529 -22.85 -19.44 -19.88
C GLN A 529 -22.95 -17.92 -20.10
N TYR A 530 -23.71 -17.21 -19.27
CA TYR A 530 -23.82 -15.74 -19.33
C TYR A 530 -22.47 -15.07 -19.14
N LEU A 531 -21.74 -15.43 -18.08
CA LEU A 531 -20.45 -14.84 -17.76
C LEU A 531 -19.40 -15.16 -18.84
N ILE A 532 -19.36 -16.40 -19.35
CA ILE A 532 -18.50 -16.76 -20.48
C ILE A 532 -18.85 -15.96 -21.73
N SER A 533 -20.14 -15.79 -22.04
CA SER A 533 -20.58 -15.00 -23.21
C SER A 533 -20.15 -13.54 -23.08
N LEU A 534 -20.17 -12.97 -21.87
CA LEU A 534 -19.69 -11.62 -21.61
C LEU A 534 -18.18 -11.51 -21.79
N LEU A 535 -17.40 -12.51 -21.35
CA LEU A 535 -15.95 -12.55 -21.59
C LEU A 535 -15.64 -12.70 -23.10
N GLU A 536 -16.40 -13.53 -23.82
CA GLU A 536 -16.25 -13.69 -25.27
C GLU A 536 -16.60 -12.41 -26.03
N GLU A 537 -17.66 -11.70 -25.64
CA GLU A 537 -18.00 -10.38 -26.21
C GLU A 537 -16.82 -9.42 -26.07
N ILE A 538 -16.24 -9.31 -24.86
CA ILE A 538 -15.09 -8.43 -24.61
C ILE A 538 -13.90 -8.83 -25.50
N ALA A 539 -13.56 -10.12 -25.55
CA ALA A 539 -12.39 -10.62 -26.27
C ALA A 539 -12.49 -10.50 -27.80
N THR A 540 -13.71 -10.48 -28.33
CA THR A 540 -13.95 -10.47 -29.79
C THR A 540 -14.32 -9.09 -30.33
N LYS A 541 -15.05 -8.27 -29.54
CA LYS A 541 -15.46 -6.92 -29.94
C LYS A 541 -14.36 -5.88 -29.74
N TYR A 542 -13.47 -6.10 -28.76
CA TYR A 542 -12.39 -5.16 -28.45
C TYR A 542 -11.03 -5.82 -28.64
N LYS A 543 -10.06 -5.02 -29.10
CA LYS A 543 -8.65 -5.43 -29.21
C LYS A 543 -7.95 -5.40 -27.84
N VAL A 544 -8.56 -6.00 -26.83
CA VAL A 544 -7.91 -6.17 -25.52
C VAL A 544 -6.75 -7.14 -25.65
N ASP A 545 -5.69 -6.92 -24.86
CA ASP A 545 -4.51 -7.79 -24.81
C ASP A 545 -4.73 -8.97 -23.86
N GLY A 546 -5.64 -8.81 -22.91
CA GLY A 546 -6.00 -9.83 -21.94
C GLY A 546 -7.35 -9.59 -21.26
N ILE A 547 -7.73 -10.58 -20.45
CA ILE A 547 -8.85 -10.52 -19.53
C ILE A 547 -8.31 -10.86 -18.14
N GLN A 548 -8.70 -10.06 -17.14
CA GLN A 548 -8.46 -10.38 -15.74
C GLN A 548 -9.77 -10.76 -15.05
N ILE A 549 -9.83 -11.99 -14.56
CA ILE A 549 -10.96 -12.50 -13.78
C ILE A 549 -10.76 -12.16 -12.30
N ASP A 550 -11.71 -11.41 -11.73
CA ASP A 550 -11.74 -11.05 -10.32
C ASP A 550 -13.05 -11.55 -9.68
N TYR A 551 -13.09 -11.64 -8.35
CA TYR A 551 -14.18 -12.26 -7.60
C TYR A 551 -14.50 -13.66 -8.14
N ILE A 552 -13.49 -14.38 -8.65
CA ILE A 552 -13.56 -15.76 -9.10
C ILE A 552 -13.52 -16.70 -7.89
N ARG A 553 -14.58 -16.64 -7.08
CA ARG A 553 -14.73 -17.30 -5.78
C ARG A 553 -16.15 -17.15 -5.24
N TYR A 554 -16.47 -17.89 -4.19
CA TYR A 554 -17.64 -17.62 -3.36
C TYR A 554 -17.41 -16.40 -2.44
N PRO A 555 -18.48 -15.87 -1.79
CA PRO A 555 -18.35 -14.92 -0.69
C PRO A 555 -17.41 -15.44 0.41
N PHE A 556 -16.85 -14.54 1.22
CA PHE A 556 -16.10 -14.98 2.41
C PHE A 556 -16.98 -15.83 3.31
N GLN A 557 -16.41 -16.90 3.84
CA GLN A 557 -17.11 -17.78 4.76
C GLN A 557 -16.34 -17.88 6.07
N ASP A 558 -17.11 -18.05 7.14
CA ASP A 558 -16.63 -18.48 8.44
C ASP A 558 -17.58 -19.56 8.97
N PRO A 559 -17.24 -20.84 8.73
CA PRO A 559 -18.07 -21.94 9.19
C PRO A 559 -18.17 -22.03 10.72
N LEU A 560 -17.19 -21.50 11.47
CA LEU A 560 -17.18 -21.56 12.94
C LEU A 560 -18.29 -20.72 13.55
N VAL A 561 -18.60 -19.58 12.93
CA VAL A 561 -19.72 -18.70 13.32
C VAL A 561 -20.93 -18.85 12.40
N ARG A 562 -21.03 -19.99 11.68
CA ARG A 562 -22.15 -20.35 10.78
C ARG A 562 -22.40 -19.37 9.63
N GLN A 563 -21.41 -18.56 9.26
CA GLN A 563 -21.48 -17.65 8.12
C GLN A 563 -21.03 -18.37 6.85
N THR A 564 -21.96 -19.11 6.23
CA THR A 564 -21.66 -19.97 5.08
C THR A 564 -22.57 -19.63 3.90
N TYR A 565 -22.01 -19.69 2.68
CA TYR A 565 -22.68 -19.36 1.42
C TYR A 565 -22.61 -20.53 0.45
N GLY A 566 -23.31 -20.42 -0.68
CA GLY A 566 -23.39 -21.48 -1.71
C GLY A 566 -24.70 -22.22 -1.71
N TYR A 567 -25.72 -21.76 -0.97
CA TYR A 567 -27.02 -22.40 -0.87
C TYR A 567 -28.01 -21.94 -1.96
N GLY A 568 -27.50 -21.48 -3.09
CA GLY A 568 -28.30 -21.18 -4.27
C GLY A 568 -29.06 -22.41 -4.79
N LYS A 569 -30.16 -22.18 -5.52
CA LYS A 569 -31.06 -23.26 -5.97
C LYS A 569 -30.34 -24.30 -6.83
N ALA A 570 -29.44 -23.88 -7.71
CA ALA A 570 -28.70 -24.78 -8.59
C ALA A 570 -27.70 -25.63 -7.80
N SER A 571 -26.91 -24.98 -6.94
CA SER A 571 -25.95 -25.64 -6.06
C SER A 571 -26.60 -26.70 -5.17
N ARG A 572 -27.72 -26.39 -4.49
CA ARG A 572 -28.44 -27.34 -3.63
C ARG A 572 -28.95 -28.55 -4.40
N ARG A 573 -29.63 -28.32 -5.53
CA ARG A 573 -30.22 -29.39 -6.36
C ARG A 573 -29.14 -30.34 -6.88
N GLN A 574 -28.04 -29.81 -7.42
CA GLN A 574 -26.97 -30.64 -7.97
C GLN A 574 -26.26 -31.46 -6.89
N PHE A 575 -25.99 -30.87 -5.72
CA PHE A 575 -25.38 -31.61 -4.63
C PHE A 575 -26.31 -32.69 -4.06
N GLN A 576 -27.60 -32.37 -3.89
CA GLN A 576 -28.60 -33.34 -3.46
C GLN A 576 -28.76 -34.48 -4.47
N ALA A 577 -28.78 -34.19 -5.77
CA ALA A 577 -28.83 -35.22 -6.80
C ALA A 577 -27.60 -36.16 -6.76
N LYS A 578 -26.42 -35.63 -6.41
CA LYS A 578 -25.18 -36.42 -6.31
C LYS A 578 -25.10 -37.26 -5.03
N THR A 579 -25.65 -36.79 -3.93
CA THR A 579 -25.39 -37.35 -2.59
C THR A 579 -26.62 -37.85 -1.84
N GLY A 580 -27.82 -37.56 -2.35
CA GLY A 580 -29.09 -37.79 -1.66
C GLY A 580 -29.42 -36.76 -0.57
N VAL A 581 -28.50 -35.85 -0.22
CA VAL A 581 -28.64 -34.93 0.91
C VAL A 581 -28.66 -33.47 0.45
N ASP A 582 -29.65 -32.70 0.89
CA ASP A 582 -29.67 -31.25 0.67
C ASP A 582 -28.58 -30.58 1.53
N PRO A 583 -27.62 -29.84 0.95
CA PRO A 583 -26.48 -29.34 1.72
C PRO A 583 -26.87 -28.32 2.79
N ILE A 584 -28.09 -27.75 2.76
CA ILE A 584 -28.57 -26.83 3.81
C ILE A 584 -28.59 -27.50 5.20
N THR A 585 -28.78 -28.82 5.25
CA THR A 585 -28.81 -29.62 6.48
C THR A 585 -27.41 -29.97 7.00
N LEU A 586 -26.36 -29.75 6.20
CA LEU A 586 -24.98 -30.12 6.54
C LEU A 586 -24.31 -29.08 7.44
N TYR A 587 -23.46 -29.53 8.36
CA TYR A 587 -22.69 -28.68 9.25
C TYR A 587 -21.18 -29.04 9.25
N PRO A 588 -20.29 -28.08 9.57
CA PRO A 588 -18.87 -28.36 9.71
C PRO A 588 -18.61 -29.52 10.67
N GLY A 589 -17.73 -30.44 10.27
CA GLY A 589 -17.39 -31.64 11.03
C GLY A 589 -18.09 -32.92 10.54
N GLN A 590 -19.16 -32.81 9.74
CA GLN A 590 -19.78 -33.98 9.11
C GLN A 590 -18.98 -34.45 7.88
N PRO A 591 -18.94 -35.76 7.57
CA PRO A 591 -18.21 -36.28 6.40
C PRO A 591 -18.61 -35.60 5.08
N LEU A 592 -19.92 -35.44 4.83
CA LEU A 592 -20.43 -34.79 3.62
C LEU A 592 -20.13 -33.28 3.54
N TRP A 593 -19.69 -32.64 4.64
CA TRP A 593 -19.28 -31.23 4.61
C TRP A 593 -18.02 -31.03 3.75
N LEU A 594 -17.08 -31.96 3.79
CA LEU A 594 -15.87 -31.91 2.97
C LEU A 594 -16.21 -32.06 1.49
N GLU A 595 -17.12 -32.98 1.16
CA GLU A 595 -17.64 -33.16 -0.20
C GLU A 595 -18.42 -31.93 -0.68
N TRP A 596 -19.17 -31.26 0.20
CA TRP A 596 -19.83 -30.00 -0.13
C TRP A 596 -18.82 -28.88 -0.42
N ASN A 597 -17.74 -28.80 0.36
CA ASN A 597 -16.68 -27.84 0.09
C ASN A 597 -15.98 -28.13 -1.24
N LYS A 598 -15.66 -29.40 -1.50
CA LYS A 598 -15.07 -29.86 -2.75
C LYS A 598 -15.97 -29.56 -3.95
N PHE A 599 -17.27 -29.85 -3.84
CA PHE A 599 -18.26 -29.55 -4.88
C PHE A 599 -18.20 -28.07 -5.29
N ARG A 600 -18.18 -27.15 -4.32
CA ARG A 600 -18.13 -25.70 -4.57
C ARG A 600 -16.79 -25.26 -5.18
N ILE A 601 -15.67 -25.84 -4.74
CA ILE A 601 -14.35 -25.63 -5.37
C ILE A 601 -14.40 -26.01 -6.85
N GLU A 602 -14.97 -27.17 -7.17
CA GLU A 602 -15.06 -27.62 -8.56
C GLU A 602 -15.93 -26.72 -9.44
N GLN A 603 -16.97 -26.07 -8.91
CA GLN A 603 -17.74 -25.11 -9.71
C GLN A 603 -16.88 -23.93 -10.16
N VAL A 604 -16.01 -23.43 -9.28
CA VAL A 604 -15.09 -22.34 -9.63
C VAL A 604 -14.01 -22.83 -10.60
N ASN A 605 -13.41 -24.00 -10.35
CA ASN A 605 -12.40 -24.58 -11.24
C ASN A 605 -12.95 -24.82 -12.65
N ASN A 606 -14.12 -25.44 -12.75
CA ASN A 606 -14.78 -25.72 -14.03
C ASN A 606 -15.07 -24.44 -14.79
N PHE A 607 -15.45 -23.36 -14.12
CA PHE A 607 -15.62 -22.06 -14.78
C PHE A 607 -14.30 -21.54 -15.35
N VAL A 608 -13.21 -21.55 -14.56
CA VAL A 608 -11.89 -21.06 -15.02
C VAL A 608 -11.38 -21.90 -16.20
N ALA A 609 -11.50 -23.23 -16.12
CA ALA A 609 -11.13 -24.14 -17.19
C ALA A 609 -11.90 -23.87 -18.48
N GLN A 610 -13.23 -23.73 -18.40
CA GLN A 610 -14.09 -23.46 -19.55
C GLN A 610 -13.82 -22.08 -20.16
N ALA A 611 -13.70 -21.05 -19.32
CA ALA A 611 -13.38 -19.69 -19.77
C ALA A 611 -12.02 -19.66 -20.48
N SER A 612 -10.99 -20.27 -19.88
CA SER A 612 -9.65 -20.39 -20.49
C SER A 612 -9.73 -21.06 -21.86
N LYS A 613 -10.32 -22.27 -21.92
CA LYS A 613 -10.46 -23.03 -23.17
C LYS A 613 -11.16 -22.22 -24.26
N LYS A 614 -12.34 -21.65 -23.97
CA LYS A 614 -13.14 -20.92 -24.95
C LYS A 614 -12.47 -19.65 -25.43
N LEU A 615 -11.91 -18.86 -24.51
CA LEU A 615 -11.22 -17.62 -24.86
C LEU A 615 -9.98 -17.90 -25.71
N LYS A 616 -9.15 -18.87 -25.32
CA LYS A 616 -7.94 -19.25 -26.08
C LYS A 616 -8.26 -19.89 -27.43
N GLN A 617 -9.38 -20.60 -27.57
CA GLN A 617 -9.85 -21.10 -28.87
C GLN A 617 -10.17 -19.96 -29.84
N LYS A 618 -10.73 -18.84 -29.36
CA LYS A 618 -11.05 -17.67 -30.19
C LYS A 618 -9.85 -16.74 -30.40
N ARG A 619 -9.05 -16.55 -29.36
CA ARG A 619 -7.88 -15.67 -29.34
C ARG A 619 -6.72 -16.36 -28.60
N PRO A 620 -5.90 -17.18 -29.30
CA PRO A 620 -4.79 -17.90 -28.68
C PRO A 620 -3.77 -16.99 -27.99
N ASP A 621 -3.64 -15.76 -28.48
CA ASP A 621 -2.78 -14.71 -27.97
C ASP A 621 -3.36 -13.95 -26.75
N LEU A 622 -4.66 -14.08 -26.44
CA LEU A 622 -5.28 -13.35 -25.34
C LEU A 622 -4.74 -13.82 -23.99
N ILE A 623 -4.25 -12.90 -23.16
CA ILE A 623 -3.73 -13.24 -21.84
C ILE A 623 -4.90 -13.41 -20.86
N LEU A 624 -4.93 -14.53 -20.13
CA LEU A 624 -5.90 -14.71 -19.04
C LEU A 624 -5.20 -14.58 -17.69
N SER A 625 -5.65 -13.64 -16.86
CA SER A 625 -5.09 -13.39 -15.54
C SER A 625 -6.15 -13.47 -14.45
N ALA A 626 -5.76 -13.74 -13.20
CA ALA A 626 -6.69 -13.83 -12.08
C ALA A 626 -6.25 -12.98 -10.88
N ALA A 627 -7.17 -12.15 -10.36
CA ALA A 627 -6.99 -11.44 -9.09
C ALA A 627 -7.40 -12.36 -7.93
N VAL A 628 -6.48 -12.61 -6.98
CA VAL A 628 -6.66 -13.65 -5.96
C VAL A 628 -6.24 -13.22 -4.56
N PHE A 629 -6.75 -13.90 -3.53
CA PHE A 629 -6.27 -13.71 -2.16
C PHE A 629 -4.93 -14.46 -1.95
N PRO A 630 -3.93 -13.85 -1.29
CA PRO A 630 -2.65 -14.48 -0.96
C PRO A 630 -2.72 -15.39 0.29
N MET A 631 -3.92 -15.83 0.68
CA MET A 631 -4.15 -16.60 1.90
C MET A 631 -3.60 -18.03 1.79
N PRO A 632 -3.19 -18.66 2.91
CA PRO A 632 -2.79 -20.06 2.93
C PRO A 632 -3.82 -20.97 2.25
N GLN A 633 -3.36 -21.93 1.45
CA GLN A 633 -4.21 -22.78 0.60
C GLN A 633 -5.42 -23.35 1.35
N ARG A 634 -5.18 -24.02 2.49
CA ARG A 634 -6.25 -24.64 3.28
C ARG A 634 -7.31 -23.62 3.70
N GLU A 635 -6.89 -22.47 4.21
CA GLU A 635 -7.80 -21.42 4.66
C GLU A 635 -8.61 -20.88 3.48
N ARG A 636 -7.95 -20.58 2.37
CA ARG A 636 -8.58 -20.04 1.15
C ARG A 636 -9.59 -21.01 0.53
N LEU A 637 -9.29 -22.31 0.49
CA LEU A 637 -10.20 -23.35 0.00
C LEU A 637 -11.44 -23.52 0.87
N PHE A 638 -11.31 -23.35 2.19
CA PHE A 638 -12.45 -23.42 3.12
C PHE A 638 -13.28 -22.13 3.15
N ARG A 639 -12.63 -20.96 3.03
CA ARG A 639 -13.29 -19.66 3.19
C ARG A 639 -13.78 -19.04 1.89
N LEU A 640 -13.18 -19.37 0.75
CA LEU A 640 -13.45 -18.72 -0.54
C LEU A 640 -13.67 -19.69 -1.70
N GLN A 641 -13.25 -20.96 -1.55
CA GLN A 641 -13.29 -21.97 -2.63
C GLN A 641 -12.53 -21.51 -3.88
N GLN A 642 -11.48 -20.70 -3.66
CA GLN A 642 -10.55 -20.27 -4.69
C GLN A 642 -9.40 -21.28 -4.68
N HIS A 643 -9.14 -22.02 -5.77
CA HIS A 643 -8.09 -23.05 -5.86
C HIS A 643 -7.07 -22.71 -6.96
N TRP A 644 -6.40 -21.58 -6.80
CA TRP A 644 -5.50 -21.08 -7.85
C TRP A 644 -4.27 -21.97 -8.11
N GLU A 645 -3.88 -22.85 -7.18
CA GLU A 645 -2.83 -23.84 -7.42
C GLU A 645 -3.22 -24.78 -8.55
N GLU A 646 -4.49 -25.20 -8.59
CA GLU A 646 -5.03 -26.01 -9.68
C GLU A 646 -4.98 -25.24 -11.01
N TRP A 647 -5.38 -23.96 -10.99
CA TRP A 647 -5.38 -23.14 -12.21
C TRP A 647 -3.97 -22.93 -12.78
N ILE A 648 -2.96 -22.85 -11.90
CA ILE A 648 -1.56 -22.79 -12.29
C ILE A 648 -1.09 -24.12 -12.85
N ASN A 649 -1.35 -25.22 -12.14
CA ASN A 649 -0.89 -26.56 -12.52
C ASN A 649 -1.51 -27.04 -13.84
N GLN A 650 -2.78 -26.72 -14.07
CA GLN A 650 -3.51 -27.02 -15.30
C GLN A 650 -3.29 -25.97 -16.40
N GLU A 651 -2.51 -24.93 -16.10
CA GLU A 651 -2.13 -23.87 -17.05
C GLU A 651 -3.33 -23.10 -17.62
N TRP A 652 -4.44 -23.04 -16.89
CA TRP A 652 -5.64 -22.30 -17.31
C TRP A 652 -5.45 -20.79 -17.31
N ILE A 653 -4.46 -20.29 -16.57
CA ILE A 653 -4.12 -18.86 -16.54
C ILE A 653 -2.67 -18.61 -16.96
N ASP A 654 -2.42 -17.38 -17.40
CA ASP A 654 -1.11 -16.86 -17.75
C ASP A 654 -0.47 -16.10 -16.59
N LEU A 655 -1.26 -15.28 -15.90
CA LEU A 655 -0.79 -14.43 -14.80
C LEU A 655 -1.63 -14.66 -13.54
N LEU A 656 -0.96 -14.92 -12.41
CA LEU A 656 -1.57 -14.89 -11.09
C LEU A 656 -1.25 -13.54 -10.44
N VAL A 657 -2.29 -12.81 -10.02
CA VAL A 657 -2.16 -11.45 -9.48
C VAL A 657 -2.70 -11.40 -8.05
N PRO A 658 -1.91 -11.84 -7.04
CA PRO A 658 -2.37 -11.88 -5.66
C PRO A 658 -2.42 -10.47 -5.04
N MET A 659 -3.50 -10.20 -4.31
CA MET A 659 -3.74 -8.96 -3.58
C MET A 659 -2.91 -8.93 -2.28
N THR A 660 -1.59 -8.87 -2.41
CA THR A 660 -0.63 -8.78 -1.30
C THR A 660 -0.60 -7.38 -0.68
N TYR A 661 -1.74 -6.89 -0.24
CA TYR A 661 -1.89 -5.53 0.26
C TYR A 661 -1.38 -5.44 1.70
N ALA A 662 -0.38 -4.58 1.92
CA ALA A 662 0.28 -4.38 3.20
C ALA A 662 0.61 -2.90 3.41
N GLU A 663 0.61 -2.45 4.66
CA GLU A 663 0.92 -1.05 5.02
C GLU A 663 2.42 -0.79 5.10
N ASN A 664 3.22 -1.85 5.27
CA ASN A 664 4.67 -1.78 5.36
C ASN A 664 5.34 -2.93 4.60
N THR A 665 6.64 -2.78 4.33
CA THR A 665 7.40 -3.73 3.50
C THR A 665 7.63 -5.08 4.19
N ALA A 666 7.67 -5.13 5.53
CA ALA A 666 7.85 -6.39 6.26
C ALA A 666 6.60 -7.28 6.15
N GLU A 667 5.42 -6.70 6.34
CA GLU A 667 4.14 -7.38 6.14
C GLU A 667 3.97 -7.83 4.67
N LEU A 668 4.33 -6.97 3.70
CA LEU A 668 4.32 -7.35 2.29
C LEU A 668 5.17 -8.62 2.04
N ARG A 669 6.35 -8.69 2.66
CA ARG A 669 7.21 -9.88 2.57
C ARG A 669 6.52 -11.10 3.16
N GLU A 670 5.91 -10.97 4.33
CA GLU A 670 5.28 -12.08 5.06
C GLU A 670 4.09 -12.67 4.30
N ILE A 671 3.28 -11.85 3.62
CA ILE A 671 2.16 -12.34 2.80
C ILE A 671 2.59 -12.84 1.42
N THR A 672 3.72 -12.36 0.89
CA THR A 672 4.18 -12.73 -0.46
C THR A 672 5.09 -13.97 -0.44
N GLN A 673 5.97 -14.10 0.55
CA GLN A 673 6.97 -15.17 0.62
C GLN A 673 6.36 -16.59 0.58
N PRO A 674 5.24 -16.89 1.25
CA PRO A 674 4.61 -18.22 1.22
C PRO A 674 4.16 -18.66 -0.18
N LEU A 675 3.91 -17.72 -1.09
CA LEU A 675 3.50 -18.01 -2.47
C LEU A 675 4.58 -18.74 -3.28
N PHE A 676 5.81 -18.81 -2.76
CA PHE A 676 6.95 -19.46 -3.42
C PHE A 676 7.34 -20.81 -2.80
N VAL A 677 6.81 -21.16 -1.62
CA VAL A 677 7.27 -22.31 -0.82
C VAL A 677 6.94 -23.65 -1.49
N ASN A 678 5.89 -23.68 -2.32
CA ASN A 678 5.44 -24.88 -3.04
C ASN A 678 5.61 -24.73 -4.55
N GLN A 679 6.77 -24.22 -5.02
CA GLN A 679 7.11 -23.97 -6.43
C GLN A 679 6.21 -24.72 -7.42
N HIS A 680 5.08 -24.09 -7.75
CA HIS A 680 4.05 -24.75 -8.56
C HIS A 680 4.69 -25.08 -9.92
N LYS A 681 4.58 -26.33 -10.35
CA LYS A 681 5.19 -26.80 -11.60
C LYS A 681 4.66 -26.06 -12.83
N GLY A 682 3.47 -25.45 -12.74
CA GLY A 682 2.87 -24.69 -13.83
C GLY A 682 3.65 -23.44 -14.23
N ALA A 683 3.57 -23.07 -15.50
CA ALA A 683 4.35 -21.98 -16.07
C ALA A 683 3.84 -20.56 -15.75
N THR A 684 2.71 -20.42 -15.03
CA THR A 684 2.06 -19.13 -14.72
C THR A 684 3.01 -18.11 -14.07
N LEU A 685 2.99 -16.85 -14.53
CA LEU A 685 3.78 -15.76 -13.96
C LEU A 685 3.07 -15.12 -12.76
N LEU A 686 3.83 -14.69 -11.75
CA LEU A 686 3.29 -14.14 -10.50
C LEU A 686 3.53 -12.64 -10.42
N LEU A 687 2.47 -11.88 -10.10
CA LEU A 687 2.47 -10.42 -10.03
C LEU A 687 1.83 -9.90 -8.73
N PRO A 688 2.58 -9.87 -7.62
CA PRO A 688 2.06 -9.38 -6.35
C PRO A 688 1.60 -7.92 -6.41
N GLY A 689 0.48 -7.62 -5.75
CA GLY A 689 -0.15 -6.31 -5.73
C GLY A 689 0.25 -5.45 -4.52
N ILE A 690 0.48 -4.16 -4.77
CA ILE A 690 0.78 -3.12 -3.79
C ILE A 690 -0.43 -2.18 -3.69
N ARG A 691 -1.00 -2.03 -2.49
CA ARG A 691 -2.11 -1.11 -2.25
C ARG A 691 -1.59 0.29 -1.96
N LEU A 692 -1.92 1.25 -2.80
CA LEU A 692 -1.49 2.65 -2.71
C LEU A 692 -2.30 3.49 -1.71
N LEU A 693 -3.53 3.08 -1.38
CA LEU A 693 -4.36 3.81 -0.41
C LEU A 693 -3.64 3.94 0.95
N ASN A 694 -3.41 5.18 1.39
CA ASN A 694 -2.69 5.52 2.62
C ASN A 694 -1.25 4.98 2.69
N LEU A 695 -0.61 4.70 1.54
CA LEU A 695 0.77 4.22 1.49
C LEU A 695 1.70 5.38 1.10
N PRO A 696 2.72 5.72 1.91
CA PRO A 696 3.70 6.74 1.54
C PRO A 696 4.49 6.34 0.29
N ASP A 697 4.79 7.31 -0.59
CA ASP A 697 5.45 7.03 -1.88
C ASP A 697 6.78 6.29 -1.75
N VAL A 698 7.60 6.65 -0.76
CA VAL A 698 8.87 5.97 -0.49
C VAL A 698 8.67 4.50 -0.08
N VAL A 699 7.58 4.21 0.64
CA VAL A 699 7.22 2.84 1.03
C VAL A 699 6.72 2.07 -0.19
N ALA A 700 5.97 2.69 -1.09
CA ALA A 700 5.57 2.07 -2.36
C ALA A 700 6.79 1.67 -3.22
N VAL A 701 7.83 2.51 -3.27
CA VAL A 701 9.10 2.17 -3.94
C VAL A 701 9.83 1.05 -3.19
N ASP A 702 9.92 1.12 -1.86
CA ASP A 702 10.60 0.09 -1.07
C ASP A 702 9.92 -1.28 -1.19
N GLN A 703 8.59 -1.31 -1.19
CA GLN A 703 7.79 -2.49 -1.49
C GLN A 703 8.06 -3.00 -2.92
N THR A 704 8.17 -2.09 -3.90
CA THR A 704 8.57 -2.45 -5.28
C THR A 704 9.96 -3.11 -5.30
N GLN A 705 10.95 -2.56 -4.58
CA GLN A 705 12.29 -3.15 -4.52
C GLN A 705 12.31 -4.51 -3.80
N LEU A 706 11.48 -4.67 -2.77
CA LEU A 706 11.25 -5.98 -2.17
C LEU A 706 10.77 -6.98 -3.22
N LEU A 707 9.72 -6.66 -3.99
CA LEU A 707 9.18 -7.58 -4.99
C LEU A 707 10.20 -7.92 -6.09
N ARG A 708 11.08 -6.98 -6.46
CA ARG A 708 12.21 -7.22 -7.39
C ARG A 708 13.28 -8.17 -6.82
N SER A 709 13.39 -8.27 -5.50
CA SER A 709 14.29 -9.21 -4.81
C SER A 709 13.67 -10.60 -4.58
N LEU A 710 12.36 -10.74 -4.83
CA LEU A 710 11.61 -11.98 -4.75
C LEU A 710 11.45 -12.60 -6.14
N PRO A 711 11.15 -13.91 -6.25
CA PRO A 711 10.99 -14.57 -7.54
C PRO A 711 9.62 -14.21 -8.16
N THR A 712 9.51 -12.99 -8.70
CA THR A 712 8.30 -12.41 -9.31
C THR A 712 8.54 -11.93 -10.74
N GLY A 713 7.48 -11.91 -11.55
CA GLY A 713 7.51 -11.44 -12.94
C GLY A 713 7.35 -9.93 -13.09
N GLY A 714 7.18 -9.26 -11.96
CA GLY A 714 6.78 -7.87 -11.88
C GLY A 714 5.88 -7.65 -10.67
N TYR A 715 5.14 -6.55 -10.72
CA TYR A 715 4.28 -6.10 -9.63
C TYR A 715 3.09 -5.33 -10.19
N THR A 716 2.10 -5.11 -9.35
CA THR A 716 0.88 -4.37 -9.71
C THR A 716 0.54 -3.34 -8.65
N PHE A 717 0.03 -2.17 -9.05
CA PHE A 717 -0.47 -1.16 -8.12
C PHE A 717 -2.00 -1.17 -8.05
N PHE A 718 -2.55 -1.10 -6.84
CA PHE A 718 -3.98 -0.96 -6.57
C PHE A 718 -4.24 0.29 -5.72
N ALA A 719 -4.94 1.32 -6.18
CA ALA A 719 -5.51 1.50 -7.51
C ALA A 719 -5.15 2.88 -8.08
N ALA A 720 -5.51 3.10 -9.35
CA ALA A 720 -5.26 4.34 -10.06
C ALA A 720 -5.76 5.59 -9.31
N GLU A 721 -6.88 5.49 -8.57
CA GLU A 721 -7.40 6.57 -7.72
C GLU A 721 -6.38 7.12 -6.69
N ASN A 722 -5.39 6.31 -6.28
CA ASN A 722 -4.35 6.73 -5.31
C ASN A 722 -2.97 6.85 -5.94
N PHE A 723 -2.89 6.68 -7.26
CA PHE A 723 -1.66 6.91 -8.01
C PHE A 723 -1.46 8.43 -8.17
N ASN A 724 -0.66 9.02 -7.30
CA ASN A 724 -0.44 10.47 -7.26
C ASN A 724 0.68 10.94 -8.22
N GLN A 725 0.86 12.25 -8.35
CA GLN A 725 1.86 12.84 -9.25
C GLN A 725 3.30 12.64 -8.77
N ASN A 726 3.57 12.67 -7.46
CA ASN A 726 4.90 12.50 -6.92
C ASN A 726 5.42 11.08 -7.16
N LEU A 727 4.59 10.06 -6.90
CA LEU A 727 4.91 8.68 -7.23
C LEU A 727 5.16 8.50 -8.73
N GLN A 728 4.34 9.11 -9.59
CA GLN A 728 4.57 9.10 -11.04
C GLN A 728 5.93 9.68 -11.43
N GLN A 729 6.35 10.80 -10.82
CA GLN A 729 7.66 11.40 -11.06
C GLN A 729 8.80 10.52 -10.55
N ILE A 730 8.66 9.93 -9.36
CA ILE A 730 9.64 8.98 -8.81
C ILE A 730 9.81 7.78 -9.76
N LEU A 731 8.70 7.16 -10.16
CA LEU A 731 8.69 6.02 -11.08
C LEU A 731 9.34 6.41 -12.42
N SER A 732 9.01 7.58 -12.96
CA SER A 732 9.63 8.09 -14.19
C SER A 732 11.16 8.19 -14.10
N ARG A 733 11.69 8.72 -12.99
CA ARG A 733 13.14 8.83 -12.75
C ARG A 733 13.81 7.46 -12.70
N ILE A 734 13.22 6.51 -11.98
CA ILE A 734 13.82 5.17 -11.79
C ILE A 734 13.71 4.26 -13.03
N GLN A 735 12.85 4.59 -13.99
CA GLN A 735 12.81 3.94 -15.31
C GLN A 735 13.99 4.34 -16.20
N GLY A 736 14.51 5.57 -16.05
CA GLY A 736 15.55 6.13 -16.91
C GLY A 736 15.00 6.71 -18.22
N LYS A 737 15.90 7.06 -19.15
CA LYS A 737 15.52 7.70 -20.43
C LYS A 737 14.65 6.76 -21.30
N LYS A 738 13.59 7.30 -21.90
CA LYS A 738 12.55 6.62 -22.70
C LYS A 738 13.02 5.83 -23.95
N GLN A 739 14.31 5.72 -24.23
CA GLN A 739 14.82 5.30 -25.55
C GLN A 739 14.84 3.78 -25.79
N THR A 740 14.61 2.92 -24.80
CA THR A 740 14.58 1.45 -25.01
C THR A 740 13.30 0.82 -24.48
N ILE A 741 12.45 0.34 -25.40
CA ILE A 741 11.29 -0.49 -25.07
C ILE A 741 11.81 -1.81 -24.49
N GLN A 742 11.49 -2.08 -23.21
CA GLN A 742 11.87 -3.32 -22.55
C GLN A 742 10.96 -4.48 -23.01
N PRO A 743 11.48 -5.72 -23.12
CA PRO A 743 10.65 -6.87 -23.44
C PRO A 743 9.59 -7.10 -22.36
N LEU A 744 8.33 -7.23 -22.76
CA LEU A 744 7.23 -7.59 -21.88
C LEU A 744 7.33 -9.07 -21.50
N PRO A 745 7.42 -9.43 -20.21
CA PRO A 745 7.71 -10.80 -19.79
C PRO A 745 6.81 -11.90 -20.36
N HIS A 746 5.50 -11.69 -20.40
CA HIS A 746 4.53 -12.67 -20.92
C HIS A 746 4.40 -12.66 -22.45
N ARG A 747 5.04 -11.72 -23.15
CA ARG A 747 5.09 -11.68 -24.63
C ARG A 747 6.44 -12.10 -25.18
N GLN A 748 7.51 -11.80 -24.45
CA GLN A 748 8.90 -12.00 -24.85
C GLN A 748 9.70 -12.67 -23.73
N PRO A 749 9.25 -13.82 -23.19
CA PRO A 749 9.83 -14.45 -22.00
C PRO A 749 11.33 -14.75 -22.14
N PHE A 750 11.79 -15.27 -23.28
CA PHE A 750 13.22 -15.56 -23.49
C PHE A 750 14.09 -14.30 -23.53
N LYS A 751 13.61 -13.21 -24.15
CA LYS A 751 14.33 -11.92 -24.14
C LYS A 751 14.36 -11.30 -22.74
N THR A 752 13.27 -11.42 -22.00
CA THR A 752 13.20 -11.01 -20.60
C THR A 752 14.16 -11.82 -19.72
N ALA A 753 14.24 -13.14 -19.92
CA ALA A 753 15.17 -14.03 -19.23
C ALA A 753 16.62 -13.58 -19.42
N VAL A 754 17.05 -13.37 -20.68
CA VAL A 754 18.39 -12.86 -21.01
C VAL A 754 18.65 -11.52 -20.35
N SER A 755 17.74 -10.56 -20.48
CA SER A 755 17.97 -9.21 -19.96
C SER A 755 18.05 -9.17 -18.43
N ARG A 756 17.22 -9.95 -17.73
CA ARG A 756 17.31 -10.08 -16.27
C ARG A 756 18.57 -10.81 -15.82
N TYR A 757 19.01 -11.83 -16.57
CA TYR A 757 20.28 -12.51 -16.34
C TYR A 757 21.47 -11.55 -16.49
N GLN A 758 21.50 -10.78 -17.57
CA GLN A 758 22.57 -9.81 -17.83
C GLN A 758 22.62 -8.71 -16.77
N ASN A 759 21.48 -8.29 -16.21
CA ASN A 759 21.47 -7.37 -15.07
C ASN A 759 22.13 -7.97 -13.82
N LEU A 760 21.89 -9.27 -13.52
CA LEU A 760 22.60 -9.96 -12.45
C LEU A 760 24.11 -10.04 -12.73
N GLN A 761 24.47 -10.40 -13.97
CA GLN A 761 25.86 -10.48 -14.39
C GLN A 761 26.58 -9.13 -14.22
N LYS A 762 25.92 -8.02 -14.55
CA LYS A 762 26.45 -6.66 -14.34
C LYS A 762 26.68 -6.35 -12.87
N GLU A 763 25.77 -6.71 -11.99
CA GLU A 763 25.96 -6.53 -10.53
C GLU A 763 27.18 -7.29 -10.02
N TRP A 764 27.35 -8.56 -10.43
CA TRP A 764 28.51 -9.36 -10.04
C TRP A 764 29.81 -8.79 -10.62
N ASN A 765 29.82 -8.42 -11.90
CA ASN A 765 30.98 -7.80 -12.56
C ASN A 765 31.36 -6.48 -11.89
N PHE A 766 30.37 -5.66 -11.51
CA PHE A 766 30.60 -4.43 -10.78
C PHE A 766 31.32 -4.66 -9.45
N LEU A 767 30.86 -5.64 -8.66
CA LEU A 767 31.50 -6.00 -7.40
C LEU A 767 32.90 -6.61 -7.58
N LEU A 768 33.12 -7.43 -8.62
CA LEU A 768 34.44 -7.97 -8.96
C LEU A 768 35.45 -6.86 -9.25
N LEU A 769 35.07 -5.89 -10.10
CA LEU A 769 35.94 -4.75 -10.45
C LEU A 769 36.28 -3.85 -9.27
N LYS A 770 35.41 -3.81 -8.25
CA LYS A 770 35.63 -3.14 -6.96
C LYS A 770 36.34 -4.02 -5.92
N GLN A 771 36.57 -5.30 -6.22
CA GLN A 771 37.08 -6.31 -5.28
C GLN A 771 36.22 -6.46 -4.01
N GLU A 772 34.91 -6.21 -4.15
CA GLU A 772 33.91 -6.27 -3.08
C GLU A 772 33.16 -7.62 -3.08
N LEU A 773 33.25 -8.43 -4.15
CA LEU A 773 32.71 -9.81 -4.19
C LEU A 773 33.65 -10.78 -3.46
N LYS A 774 33.19 -11.39 -2.36
CA LYS A 774 33.98 -12.34 -1.56
C LYS A 774 33.81 -13.76 -2.09
N MET A 775 34.85 -14.28 -2.75
CA MET A 775 34.88 -15.64 -3.27
C MET A 775 36.33 -16.12 -3.39
N ASN A 776 36.62 -17.38 -3.05
CA ASN A 776 37.95 -17.92 -3.24
C ASN A 776 38.34 -18.01 -4.75
N PRO A 777 39.63 -17.94 -5.11
CA PRO A 777 40.05 -17.88 -6.51
C PRO A 777 39.67 -19.08 -7.37
N ALA A 778 39.66 -20.29 -6.79
CA ALA A 778 39.28 -21.51 -7.51
C ALA A 778 37.80 -21.50 -7.91
N ASN A 779 36.92 -21.19 -6.95
CA ASN A 779 35.49 -21.00 -7.17
C ASN A 779 35.25 -19.87 -8.17
N MET A 780 35.98 -18.76 -8.05
CA MET A 780 35.83 -17.59 -8.94
C MET A 780 36.12 -17.95 -10.41
N LYS A 781 37.14 -18.77 -10.66
CA LYS A 781 37.48 -19.24 -12.01
C LYS A 781 36.44 -20.20 -12.60
N GLU A 782 35.88 -21.11 -11.79
CA GLU A 782 34.84 -22.04 -12.26
C GLU A 782 33.51 -21.29 -12.48
N TRP A 783 33.05 -20.54 -11.47
CA TRP A 783 31.79 -19.81 -11.50
C TRP A 783 31.71 -18.81 -12.66
N SER A 784 32.79 -18.07 -12.93
CA SER A 784 32.80 -17.06 -14.01
C SER A 784 32.58 -17.67 -15.40
N LYS A 785 33.10 -18.87 -15.65
CA LYS A 785 32.85 -19.60 -16.90
C LYS A 785 31.40 -20.04 -17.03
N GLU A 786 30.80 -20.57 -15.96
CA GLU A 786 29.39 -20.96 -15.96
C GLU A 786 28.47 -19.74 -16.12
N VAL A 787 28.84 -18.59 -15.55
CA VAL A 787 28.11 -17.33 -15.74
C VAL A 787 28.07 -16.93 -17.23
N ASP A 788 29.22 -16.91 -17.89
CA ASP A 788 29.28 -16.55 -19.32
C ASP A 788 28.57 -17.58 -20.21
N LYS A 789 28.65 -18.87 -19.87
CA LYS A 789 27.96 -19.96 -20.58
C LYS A 789 26.44 -19.81 -20.51
N VAL A 790 25.88 -19.50 -19.33
CA VAL A 790 24.43 -19.27 -19.19
C VAL A 790 24.00 -18.06 -20.02
N ASN A 791 24.73 -16.94 -19.95
CA ASN A 791 24.42 -15.77 -20.78
C ASN A 791 24.40 -16.12 -22.28
N PHE A 792 25.39 -16.89 -22.75
CA PHE A 792 25.48 -17.33 -24.14
C PHE A 792 24.28 -18.19 -24.54
N MET A 793 23.94 -19.22 -23.75
CA MET A 793 22.83 -20.12 -24.07
C MET A 793 21.47 -19.41 -24.03
N LEU A 794 21.22 -18.56 -23.02
CA LEU A 794 20.00 -17.76 -22.96
C LEU A 794 19.92 -16.80 -24.17
N SER A 795 21.04 -16.17 -24.54
CA SER A 795 21.07 -15.24 -25.68
C SER A 795 20.75 -15.95 -26.99
N ARG A 796 21.32 -17.16 -27.18
CA ARG A 796 21.01 -18.01 -28.34
C ARG A 796 19.53 -18.39 -28.39
N LEU A 797 18.95 -18.80 -27.26
CA LEU A 797 17.51 -19.11 -27.16
C LEU A 797 16.62 -17.89 -27.48
N ALA A 798 17.00 -16.71 -27.00
CA ALA A 798 16.24 -15.50 -27.25
C ALA A 798 16.30 -15.02 -28.71
N GLN A 799 17.41 -15.29 -29.41
CA GLN A 799 17.60 -14.98 -30.83
C GLN A 799 16.90 -16.02 -31.72
N GLU A 800 17.02 -17.31 -31.39
CA GLU A 800 16.48 -18.43 -32.15
C GLU A 800 15.69 -19.39 -31.22
N PRO A 801 14.41 -19.11 -30.96
CA PRO A 801 13.59 -19.96 -30.10
C PRO A 801 13.36 -21.35 -30.72
N SER A 802 13.90 -22.39 -30.09
CA SER A 802 13.70 -23.80 -30.48
C SER A 802 13.77 -24.71 -29.25
N MET A 803 13.19 -25.91 -29.33
CA MET A 803 13.26 -26.88 -28.23
C MET A 803 14.71 -27.27 -27.89
N LYS A 804 15.58 -27.38 -28.91
CA LYS A 804 17.02 -27.62 -28.73
C LYS A 804 17.69 -26.49 -27.94
N ASN A 805 17.50 -25.23 -28.36
CA ASN A 805 18.11 -24.09 -27.66
C ASN A 805 17.52 -23.91 -26.25
N PHE A 806 16.24 -24.28 -26.04
CA PHE A 806 15.59 -24.27 -24.73
C PHE A 806 16.26 -25.25 -23.77
N LEU A 807 16.38 -26.52 -24.16
CA LEU A 807 17.03 -27.55 -23.33
C LEU A 807 18.48 -27.19 -22.99
N LEU A 808 19.23 -26.63 -23.96
CA LEU A 808 20.61 -26.18 -23.72
C LEU A 808 20.69 -25.03 -22.70
N ALA A 809 19.74 -24.08 -22.76
CA ALA A 809 19.68 -22.97 -21.83
C ALA A 809 19.21 -23.40 -20.43
N GLU A 810 18.23 -24.29 -20.36
CA GLU A 810 17.73 -24.89 -19.11
C GLU A 810 18.86 -25.65 -18.39
N VAL A 811 19.55 -26.57 -19.07
CA VAL A 811 20.68 -27.32 -18.50
C VAL A 811 21.79 -26.39 -18.00
N ALA A 812 22.13 -25.35 -18.77
CA ALA A 812 23.14 -24.37 -18.34
C ALA A 812 22.69 -23.61 -17.08
N LEU A 813 21.44 -23.13 -17.06
CA LEU A 813 20.90 -22.38 -15.93
C LEU A 813 20.81 -23.24 -14.67
N SER A 814 20.29 -24.46 -14.77
CA SER A 814 20.21 -25.41 -13.66
C SER A 814 21.59 -25.76 -13.12
N GLY A 815 22.59 -25.94 -13.99
CA GLY A 815 23.98 -26.16 -13.60
C GLY A 815 24.56 -25.02 -12.75
N LEU A 816 24.33 -23.77 -13.16
CA LEU A 816 24.72 -22.58 -12.39
C LEU A 816 23.97 -22.51 -11.05
N GLN A 817 22.64 -22.70 -11.06
CA GLN A 817 21.79 -22.62 -9.87
C GLN A 817 22.19 -23.66 -8.81
N GLY A 818 22.47 -24.90 -9.23
CA GLY A 818 22.82 -26.01 -8.34
C GLY A 818 24.12 -25.79 -7.54
N LYS A 819 25.06 -25.02 -8.09
CA LYS A 819 26.34 -24.68 -7.43
C LYS A 819 26.38 -23.26 -6.87
N PHE A 820 25.39 -22.42 -7.16
CA PHE A 820 25.41 -20.99 -6.85
C PHE A 820 25.69 -20.68 -5.38
N LEU A 821 24.95 -21.32 -4.46
CA LEU A 821 25.12 -21.09 -3.02
C LEU A 821 26.47 -21.58 -2.50
N THR A 822 27.03 -22.63 -3.11
CA THR A 822 28.36 -23.14 -2.78
C THR A 822 29.44 -22.13 -3.15
N TRP A 823 29.39 -21.56 -4.36
CA TRP A 823 30.35 -20.52 -4.78
C TRP A 823 30.18 -19.24 -3.97
N MET A 824 28.95 -18.84 -3.65
CA MET A 824 28.63 -17.61 -2.90
C MET A 824 28.76 -17.77 -1.38
N LYS A 825 29.26 -18.91 -0.87
CA LYS A 825 29.35 -19.19 0.57
C LYS A 825 30.05 -18.07 1.34
N ASP A 826 31.23 -17.63 0.90
CA ASP A 826 32.02 -16.60 1.58
C ASP A 826 31.30 -15.23 1.56
N HIS A 827 30.74 -14.85 0.41
CA HIS A 827 29.95 -13.63 0.28
C HIS A 827 28.68 -13.65 1.13
N SER A 828 28.04 -14.81 1.25
CA SER A 828 26.80 -14.96 2.02
C SER A 828 26.99 -14.76 3.51
N GLN A 829 28.20 -14.97 4.06
CA GLN A 829 28.51 -14.67 5.46
C GLN A 829 28.48 -13.17 5.76
N VAL A 830 28.78 -12.33 4.75
CA VAL A 830 28.85 -10.87 4.91
C VAL A 830 27.57 -10.19 4.40
N LYS A 831 26.99 -10.69 3.31
CA LYS A 831 25.85 -10.11 2.59
C LYS A 831 24.75 -11.15 2.28
N PRO A 832 24.13 -11.76 3.31
CA PRO A 832 23.18 -12.88 3.12
C PRO A 832 21.95 -12.49 2.28
N GLU A 833 21.35 -11.33 2.54
CA GLU A 833 20.17 -10.86 1.80
C GLU A 833 20.47 -10.54 0.33
N GLN A 834 21.69 -10.11 0.01
CA GLN A 834 22.12 -9.88 -1.37
C GLN A 834 22.25 -11.20 -2.13
N VAL A 835 22.91 -12.21 -1.54
CA VAL A 835 23.01 -13.55 -2.13
C VAL A 835 21.62 -14.17 -2.29
N LYS A 836 20.74 -14.00 -1.30
CA LYS A 836 19.34 -14.46 -1.37
C LYS A 836 18.57 -13.79 -2.51
N SER A 837 18.74 -12.47 -2.69
CA SER A 837 18.14 -11.72 -3.81
C SER A 837 18.62 -12.26 -5.16
N TRP A 838 19.93 -12.49 -5.33
CA TRP A 838 20.47 -13.08 -6.56
C TRP A 838 19.95 -14.50 -6.80
N HIS A 839 19.88 -15.32 -5.76
CA HIS A 839 19.35 -16.68 -5.86
C HIS A 839 17.88 -16.67 -6.29
N ASN A 840 17.04 -15.83 -5.68
CA ASN A 840 15.63 -15.66 -6.06
C ASN A 840 15.48 -15.20 -7.51
N ARG A 841 16.32 -14.24 -7.95
CA ARG A 841 16.29 -13.73 -9.33
C ARG A 841 16.74 -14.79 -10.33
N LEU A 842 17.73 -15.63 -9.99
CA LEU A 842 18.12 -16.80 -10.78
C LEU A 842 16.98 -17.83 -10.88
N GLN A 843 16.32 -18.14 -9.76
CA GLN A 843 15.16 -19.05 -9.75
C GLN A 843 14.03 -18.55 -10.66
N TYR A 844 13.83 -17.24 -10.74
CA TYR A 844 12.75 -16.71 -11.57
C TYR A 844 13.06 -16.67 -13.07
N ILE A 845 14.34 -16.67 -13.46
CA ILE A 845 14.71 -16.80 -14.88
C ILE A 845 14.20 -18.14 -15.43
N ASP A 846 14.26 -19.20 -14.64
CA ASP A 846 13.69 -20.51 -14.97
C ASP A 846 12.19 -20.43 -15.28
N LYS A 847 11.42 -19.67 -14.47
CA LYS A 847 9.98 -19.47 -14.71
C LYS A 847 9.69 -18.79 -16.06
N PHE A 848 10.54 -17.87 -16.52
CA PHE A 848 10.40 -17.34 -17.88
C PHE A 848 10.69 -18.38 -18.95
N LEU A 849 11.67 -19.27 -18.73
CA LEU A 849 11.94 -20.37 -19.66
C LEU A 849 10.73 -21.30 -19.75
N SER A 850 10.16 -21.75 -18.64
CA SER A 850 8.96 -22.61 -18.64
C SER A 850 7.77 -21.92 -19.30
N TYR A 851 7.55 -20.62 -19.03
CA TYR A 851 6.49 -19.85 -19.69
C TYR A 851 6.71 -19.73 -21.19
N GLY A 852 7.93 -19.47 -21.64
CA GLY A 852 8.27 -19.42 -23.06
C GLY A 852 8.14 -20.78 -23.75
N GLU A 853 8.53 -21.87 -23.09
CA GLU A 853 8.34 -23.22 -23.61
C GLU A 853 6.86 -23.51 -23.89
N ARG A 854 5.99 -23.25 -22.90
CA ARG A 854 4.54 -23.39 -23.03
C ARG A 854 3.97 -22.54 -24.16
N THR A 855 4.26 -21.24 -24.13
CA THR A 855 3.53 -20.25 -24.96
C THR A 855 4.12 -20.04 -26.35
N MET A 856 5.43 -20.27 -26.55
CA MET A 856 6.11 -20.00 -27.81
C MET A 856 6.56 -21.26 -28.56
N LEU A 857 6.84 -22.36 -27.86
CA LEU A 857 7.36 -23.59 -28.47
C LEU A 857 6.28 -24.66 -28.62
N LYS A 858 5.61 -25.06 -27.53
CA LYS A 858 4.58 -26.11 -27.53
C LYS A 858 3.28 -25.68 -28.24
N SER A 859 2.88 -24.42 -28.08
CA SER A 859 1.72 -23.86 -28.79
C SER A 859 1.90 -23.90 -30.32
N LYS A 860 3.13 -23.71 -30.82
CA LYS A 860 3.42 -23.72 -32.27
C LYS A 860 3.50 -25.13 -32.86
N SER A 861 3.98 -26.13 -32.11
CA SER A 861 4.01 -27.51 -32.60
C SER A 861 2.61 -28.10 -32.75
N GLN A 862 1.69 -27.79 -31.83
CA GLN A 862 0.28 -28.22 -31.92
C GLN A 862 -0.51 -27.55 -33.07
N LEU A 863 -0.03 -26.42 -33.57
CA LEU A 863 -0.57 -25.72 -34.75
C LEU A 863 0.05 -26.17 -36.07
N ALA A 864 1.20 -26.85 -36.04
CA ALA A 864 1.86 -27.43 -37.22
C ALA A 864 1.43 -28.88 -37.49
N GLU A 865 0.88 -29.57 -36.50
CA GLU A 865 0.29 -30.92 -36.59
C GLU A 865 -1.21 -30.92 -36.96
N LYS A 866 -1.81 -29.74 -37.11
CA LYS A 866 -3.17 -29.52 -37.63
C LYS A 866 -3.10 -28.78 -38.94
#